data_AF-A0A5C8ZEV8-F1
#
_entry.id   AF-A0A5C8ZEV8-F1
#
_cell.length_a   1.000
_cell.length_b   1.000
_cell.length_c   1.000
_cell.angle_alpha   90.00
_cell.angle_beta   90.00
_cell.angle_gamma   90.00
#
_symmetry.space_group_name_H-M   'P 1'
#
loop_
_entity.id
_entity.type
_entity.pdbx_description
1 polymer ?
#
loop_
_entity_poly.entity_id
_entity_poly.type
_entity_poly.pdbx_seq_one_letter_code
_entity_poly.pdbx_strand_id
1 'polypeptide(L)'
;MAITRRGARAHRASATTRSQLLVAAVVAALVAVLLGTAVAQAAGDDGTGAAEPSSPLLLTPPFAQGTVTTTKGTETTSPAPGRLVVGEVQPGGSYTAALATAPVADVDVTHSLVLHHVDASNPGLYEQTQARVQPDGDRYGLTVLVRHSGHVALRVDRVSGGQYTVLSRTGKVAVLAEDAPLLVQVRVVGSSPVVLQARVWRMGAERPDWQVTVRDEDPERLQAPGAVALQGYLSRKAEPLRLTLADVSVAGFGQEGAAAGGGAVAEPATAPNGSSGGAPATGPTTTSPDPATAPSTDPSAGPSVEPSTTPSSSPPPVDPSTEPTSEPASSPSPSASASTGGSQTSPAGFVHPGIMTSASQLAAVRAKVAAGEEPWASAFAKAKGSSWANLSWQPQPVPVVMCGAYNRIDIGCTAETKDAQAAYTMALIYTYTGDERYARKAVEILDAWSGVLQSHSFDTTTYVNGRLQAAWAGSVFPKAAELIRYSDAGWSPDRVQRFEGMLRTAFLPMVRDGWVGGNANWQMSMAEATVNIGIFLDDRSVFDDGVGDWRAQVVSSVYLTSDGAKPVLPAGTSITAGRVDSYWFSPERYVDGLQGETCRDADHMMMGMAAALDVAETAGIQGVDLYREQQRRLVAGLEYNARYLNDPSAPGWVCPAPLKKIGTASNQGWEVGYAHYAGEGVSLPQTQQLVRSLRPRNGTELFMNWSTLTHARS
;
A
#
# COMPACT_ATOMS: atom_id res chain seq x y z
N MET A 1 58.03 0.76 -39.94
CA MET A 1 58.90 1.95 -40.10
C MET A 1 58.04 3.18 -39.84
N ALA A 2 58.49 4.17 -39.06
CA ALA A 2 57.63 5.26 -38.59
C ALA A 2 57.97 6.61 -39.26
N ILE A 3 56.95 7.33 -39.74
CA ILE A 3 57.00 8.76 -40.05
C ILE A 3 55.73 9.40 -39.46
N THR A 4 55.85 10.62 -38.94
CA THR A 4 54.81 11.38 -38.23
C THR A 4 54.75 12.83 -38.72
N ARG A 5 53.79 13.62 -38.21
CA ARG A 5 53.60 15.09 -38.37
C ARG A 5 52.72 15.49 -39.58
N ARG A 6 51.92 16.56 -39.54
CA ARG A 6 51.48 17.53 -38.48
C ARG A 6 50.20 18.25 -38.98
N GLY A 7 49.35 18.87 -38.16
CA GLY A 7 49.28 18.94 -36.69
C GLY A 7 48.58 20.22 -36.17
N ALA A 8 48.63 20.43 -34.85
CA ALA A 8 48.62 21.74 -34.13
C ALA A 8 47.43 22.74 -34.34
N ARG A 9 46.56 22.98 -33.33
CA ARG A 9 46.66 24.00 -32.22
C ARG A 9 46.28 25.43 -32.66
N ALA A 10 45.62 26.30 -31.86
CA ALA A 10 45.05 26.29 -30.49
C ALA A 10 43.86 27.33 -30.43
N HIS A 11 43.30 27.87 -29.33
CA HIS A 11 43.80 28.11 -27.96
C HIS A 11 42.69 28.60 -26.96
N ARG A 12 42.96 28.40 -25.65
CA ARG A 12 42.52 29.18 -24.47
C ARG A 12 41.06 29.19 -23.99
N ALA A 13 40.88 28.42 -22.92
CA ALA A 13 39.89 28.57 -21.87
C ALA A 13 39.98 29.90 -21.08
N SER A 14 38.99 30.11 -20.21
CA SER A 14 39.13 30.84 -18.93
C SER A 14 38.68 29.92 -17.78
N ALA A 15 39.20 30.12 -16.58
CA ALA A 15 38.82 29.43 -15.33
C ALA A 15 38.53 30.49 -14.25
N THR A 16 37.86 30.17 -13.13
CA THR A 16 38.49 29.84 -11.83
C THR A 16 37.41 29.99 -10.73
N THR A 17 37.50 29.49 -9.48
CA THR A 17 38.10 28.30 -8.83
C THR A 17 37.58 28.29 -7.38
N ARG A 18 37.41 27.12 -6.76
CA ARG A 18 38.27 26.67 -5.61
C ARG A 18 37.92 25.25 -5.18
N SER A 19 38.94 24.54 -4.70
CA SER A 19 38.88 23.11 -4.39
C SER A 19 39.16 22.85 -2.91
N GLN A 20 38.62 21.74 -2.41
CA GLN A 20 39.24 20.79 -1.48
C GLN A 20 40.23 21.35 -0.43
N LEU A 21 39.79 21.39 0.82
CA LEU A 21 40.63 21.20 2.02
C LEU A 21 39.78 20.52 3.11
N LEU A 22 40.43 19.88 4.08
CA LEU A 22 39.83 19.17 5.22
C LEU A 22 39.05 17.87 4.89
N VAL A 23 39.81 16.86 4.47
CA VAL A 23 39.61 15.49 4.99
C VAL A 23 40.26 15.42 6.39
N ALA A 24 39.80 14.49 7.24
CA ALA A 24 40.35 14.12 8.57
C ALA A 24 40.09 15.10 9.74
N ALA A 25 38.86 15.08 10.29
CA ALA A 25 38.54 15.66 11.60
C ALA A 25 37.42 14.96 12.41
N VAL A 26 36.91 13.79 11.99
CA VAL A 26 35.69 13.16 12.58
C VAL A 26 35.93 11.76 13.19
N VAL A 27 37.16 11.24 13.17
CA VAL A 27 37.52 9.90 13.70
C VAL A 27 37.68 9.89 15.24
N ALA A 28 37.08 10.86 15.94
CA ALA A 28 37.31 11.09 17.38
C ALA A 28 36.03 11.45 18.17
N ALA A 29 34.87 10.93 17.77
CA ALA A 29 33.60 11.09 18.52
C ALA A 29 32.70 9.84 18.52
N LEU A 30 33.16 8.70 17.96
CA LEU A 30 32.33 7.50 17.71
C LEU A 30 32.69 6.28 18.58
N VAL A 31 33.35 6.52 19.74
CA VAL A 31 33.71 5.48 20.72
C VAL A 31 33.40 5.97 22.14
N ALA A 32 32.12 6.28 22.41
CA ALA A 32 31.65 6.71 23.74
C ALA A 32 30.17 6.39 24.05
N VAL A 33 29.44 5.66 23.19
CA VAL A 33 28.07 5.19 23.47
C VAL A 33 27.94 3.71 23.11
N LEU A 34 28.54 2.86 23.95
CA LEU A 34 28.26 1.44 24.07
C LEU A 34 28.07 1.12 25.55
N LEU A 35 27.21 0.13 25.85
CA LEU A 35 26.71 -0.25 27.18
C LEU A 35 25.67 0.74 27.76
N GLY A 36 24.40 0.32 27.72
CA GLY A 36 23.24 1.10 28.18
C GLY A 36 21.93 0.32 28.01
N THR A 37 21.87 -0.91 28.54
CA THR A 37 20.74 -1.83 28.35
C THR A 37 19.60 -1.59 29.35
N ALA A 38 18.42 -1.24 28.85
CA ALA A 38 17.12 -1.45 29.48
C ALA A 38 16.15 -1.85 28.34
N VAL A 39 15.61 -3.07 28.29
CA VAL A 39 14.57 -3.63 29.18
C VAL A 39 13.33 -2.74 29.20
N ALA A 40 12.30 -3.16 28.46
CA ALA A 40 10.96 -2.58 28.54
C ALA A 40 10.28 -3.02 29.85
N GLN A 41 10.66 -2.40 30.97
CA GLN A 41 9.91 -2.49 32.21
C GLN A 41 8.65 -1.62 32.11
N ALA A 42 7.55 -2.09 32.69
CA ALA A 42 6.36 -1.26 32.84
C ALA A 42 6.72 -0.03 33.68
N ALA A 43 6.45 1.17 33.14
CA ALA A 43 6.78 2.43 33.78
C ALA A 43 5.86 2.64 35.00
N GLY A 44 6.34 2.20 36.17
CA GLY A 44 5.96 2.82 37.43
C GLY A 44 6.40 4.29 37.45
N ASP A 45 5.75 5.06 38.32
CA ASP A 45 5.97 6.49 38.50
C ASP A 45 7.45 6.83 38.78
N ASP A 46 8.11 7.55 37.86
CA ASP A 46 9.52 7.93 37.99
C ASP A 46 9.79 9.36 37.42
N GLY A 47 9.28 10.36 38.13
CA GLY A 47 10.12 11.46 38.60
C GLY A 47 10.57 12.57 37.63
N THR A 48 10.35 12.50 36.32
CA THR A 48 10.63 13.62 35.39
C THR A 48 9.42 14.04 34.57
N GLY A 49 8.35 14.45 35.25
CA GLY A 49 7.25 15.16 34.61
C GLY A 49 7.74 16.46 33.98
N ALA A 50 7.68 16.57 32.66
CA ALA A 50 7.56 17.87 32.02
C ALA A 50 6.30 18.52 32.59
N ALA A 51 6.44 19.65 33.28
CA ALA A 51 5.33 20.26 33.99
C ALA A 51 4.15 20.48 33.04
N GLU A 52 2.95 20.01 33.43
CA GLU A 52 1.74 20.30 32.65
C GLU A 52 1.65 21.83 32.51
N PRO A 53 1.62 22.36 31.27
CA PRO A 53 1.61 23.80 31.05
C PRO A 53 0.36 24.40 31.71
N SER A 54 0.54 25.58 32.30
CA SER A 54 -0.49 26.24 33.11
C SER A 54 -1.83 26.33 32.37
N SER A 55 -2.92 26.11 33.12
CA SER A 55 -4.25 25.78 32.60
C SER A 55 -4.61 26.57 31.34
N PRO A 56 -4.76 25.91 30.17
CA PRO A 56 -4.83 26.60 28.91
C PRO A 56 -6.06 27.51 28.83
N LEU A 57 -5.89 28.67 28.19
CA LEU A 57 -7.00 29.54 27.83
C LEU A 57 -7.82 28.85 26.72
N LEU A 58 -8.81 28.07 27.13
CA LEU A 58 -9.81 27.47 26.26
C LEU A 58 -10.68 28.56 25.65
N LEU A 59 -10.38 28.91 24.40
CA LEU A 59 -11.19 29.80 23.59
C LEU A 59 -12.09 28.98 22.66
N THR A 60 -13.33 29.42 22.46
CA THR A 60 -14.19 28.99 21.34
C THR A 60 -14.15 30.10 20.29
N PRO A 61 -13.10 30.18 19.44
CA PRO A 61 -12.92 31.31 18.54
C PRO A 61 -14.03 31.36 17.48
N PRO A 62 -14.50 32.55 17.09
CA PRO A 62 -15.21 32.70 15.84
C PRO A 62 -14.26 32.43 14.66
N PHE A 63 -14.81 32.03 13.52
CA PHE A 63 -14.04 31.98 12.28
C PHE A 63 -13.70 33.41 11.81
N ALA A 64 -12.50 33.60 11.27
CA ALA A 64 -12.05 34.90 10.80
C ALA A 64 -12.90 35.35 9.60
N GLN A 65 -13.42 36.58 9.67
CA GLN A 65 -14.34 37.11 8.66
C GLN A 65 -13.73 37.07 7.25
N GLY A 66 -14.51 36.62 6.27
CA GLY A 66 -14.05 36.46 4.88
C GLY A 66 -13.13 35.27 4.60
N THR A 67 -12.72 34.49 5.60
CA THR A 67 -11.85 33.31 5.39
C THR A 67 -12.63 32.01 5.17
N VAL A 68 -13.91 31.97 5.56
CA VAL A 68 -14.82 30.84 5.29
C VAL A 68 -15.12 30.79 3.79
N THR A 69 -14.67 29.72 3.13
CA THR A 69 -14.71 29.58 1.67
C THR A 69 -15.06 28.14 1.25
N THR A 70 -15.58 27.99 0.03
CA THR A 70 -15.84 26.67 -0.59
C THR A 70 -15.55 26.75 -2.09
N THR A 71 -14.73 25.85 -2.61
CA THR A 71 -14.20 25.94 -3.99
C THR A 71 -15.08 25.23 -5.02
N LYS A 72 -15.80 24.19 -4.61
CA LYS A 72 -16.87 23.54 -5.36
C LYS A 72 -17.90 22.98 -4.37
N GLY A 73 -19.08 23.58 -4.34
CA GLY A 73 -20.13 23.20 -3.40
C GLY A 73 -21.12 24.32 -3.17
N THR A 74 -22.10 24.06 -2.31
CA THR A 74 -22.93 25.14 -1.74
C THR A 74 -22.14 25.89 -0.65
N GLU A 75 -22.66 27.05 -0.24
CA GLU A 75 -22.02 27.91 0.75
C GLU A 75 -21.74 27.20 2.09
N THR A 76 -20.58 27.49 2.69
CA THR A 76 -20.24 27.11 4.06
C THR A 76 -20.52 28.29 4.98
N THR A 77 -21.19 28.02 6.11
CA THR A 77 -21.64 29.06 7.03
C THR A 77 -21.07 28.88 8.44
N SER A 78 -20.91 29.98 9.17
CA SER A 78 -20.45 30.00 10.57
C SER A 78 -21.59 30.52 11.46
N PRO A 79 -22.66 29.73 11.71
CA PRO A 79 -23.86 30.22 12.42
C PRO A 79 -23.65 30.56 13.90
N ALA A 80 -22.53 30.12 14.50
CA ALA A 80 -22.13 30.46 15.87
C ALA A 80 -20.59 30.42 15.99
N PRO A 81 -19.98 31.07 17.00
CA PRO A 81 -18.57 30.88 17.30
C PRO A 81 -18.21 29.39 17.47
N GLY A 82 -17.06 28.97 16.96
CA GLY A 82 -16.63 27.57 16.99
C GLY A 82 -17.53 26.55 16.26
N ARG A 83 -18.50 26.98 15.44
CA ARG A 83 -19.36 26.09 14.64
C ARG A 83 -19.36 26.44 13.16
N LEU A 84 -18.95 25.49 12.33
CA LEU A 84 -18.96 25.55 10.87
C LEU A 84 -19.98 24.54 10.33
N VAL A 85 -20.99 25.02 9.62
CA VAL A 85 -21.90 24.16 8.83
C VAL A 85 -21.44 24.24 7.39
N VAL A 86 -20.76 23.19 6.93
CA VAL A 86 -20.30 23.06 5.55
C VAL A 86 -21.47 22.61 4.70
N GLY A 87 -21.71 23.35 3.63
CA GLY A 87 -22.66 22.98 2.59
C GLY A 87 -22.28 21.68 1.88
N GLU A 88 -22.98 21.36 0.80
CA GLU A 88 -22.68 20.19 -0.01
C GLU A 88 -21.40 20.44 -0.82
N VAL A 89 -20.28 19.88 -0.35
CA VAL A 89 -18.99 19.90 -1.05
C VAL A 89 -19.06 18.91 -2.21
N GLN A 90 -18.67 19.35 -3.40
CA GLN A 90 -18.65 18.51 -4.60
C GLN A 90 -17.32 17.75 -4.75
N PRO A 91 -17.29 16.64 -5.51
CA PRO A 91 -16.09 15.80 -5.63
C PRO A 91 -14.89 16.55 -6.22
N GLY A 92 -13.75 16.48 -5.54
CA GLY A 92 -12.56 17.28 -5.86
C GLY A 92 -12.72 18.78 -5.56
N GLY A 93 -13.65 19.13 -4.66
CA GLY A 93 -13.80 20.44 -4.03
C GLY A 93 -13.17 20.47 -2.63
N SER A 94 -13.14 21.66 -2.05
CA SER A 94 -12.64 21.91 -0.70
C SER A 94 -13.42 23.03 -0.01
N TYR A 95 -13.38 23.03 1.32
CA TYR A 95 -13.69 24.20 2.13
C TYR A 95 -12.47 24.59 2.96
N THR A 96 -12.40 25.85 3.39
CA THR A 96 -11.36 26.35 4.30
C THR A 96 -11.98 27.42 5.20
N ALA A 97 -11.58 27.46 6.46
CA ALA A 97 -11.99 28.48 7.41
C ALA A 97 -10.87 28.68 8.46
N ALA A 98 -10.33 29.90 8.55
CA ALA A 98 -9.33 30.23 9.57
C ALA A 98 -10.01 30.62 10.88
N LEU A 99 -9.38 30.35 12.02
CA LEU A 99 -9.88 30.76 13.33
C LEU A 99 -9.38 32.16 13.68
N ALA A 100 -10.21 32.97 14.33
CA ALA A 100 -9.85 34.32 14.78
C ALA A 100 -9.00 34.28 16.07
N THR A 101 -7.86 33.59 16.00
CA THR A 101 -6.88 33.44 17.10
C THR A 101 -5.62 34.24 16.82
N ALA A 102 -4.96 34.73 17.87
CA ALA A 102 -3.59 35.24 17.75
C ALA A 102 -2.64 34.10 17.27
N PRO A 103 -1.54 34.41 16.56
CA PRO A 103 -0.55 33.41 16.17
C PRO A 103 0.00 32.67 17.38
N VAL A 104 0.02 31.34 17.32
CA VAL A 104 0.41 30.46 18.43
C VAL A 104 1.43 29.43 17.94
N ALA A 105 2.42 29.14 18.78
CA ALA A 105 3.38 28.06 18.56
C ALA A 105 2.88 26.78 19.22
N ASP A 106 2.62 26.84 20.52
CA ASP A 106 2.26 25.67 21.34
C ASP A 106 0.76 25.67 21.61
N VAL A 107 0.07 24.72 20.96
CA VAL A 107 -1.38 24.72 20.81
C VAL A 107 -1.98 23.32 20.94
N ASP A 108 -3.15 23.26 21.57
CA ASP A 108 -4.07 22.13 21.56
C ASP A 108 -5.39 22.59 20.92
N VAL A 109 -5.95 21.79 20.01
CA VAL A 109 -7.16 22.09 19.24
C VAL A 109 -8.09 20.89 19.37
N THR A 110 -9.35 21.14 19.71
CA THR A 110 -10.40 20.11 19.74
C THR A 110 -11.60 20.56 18.92
N HIS A 111 -12.27 19.63 18.25
CA HIS A 111 -13.57 19.87 17.62
C HIS A 111 -14.37 18.58 17.48
N SER A 112 -15.67 18.70 17.25
CA SER A 112 -16.50 17.60 16.78
C SER A 112 -16.64 17.62 15.25
N LEU A 113 -16.60 16.45 14.62
CA LEU A 113 -16.79 16.22 13.18
C LEU A 113 -18.00 15.30 12.99
N VAL A 114 -19.01 15.78 12.26
CA VAL A 114 -20.23 15.03 11.90
C VAL A 114 -20.38 15.03 10.38
N LEU A 115 -20.51 13.85 9.77
CA LEU A 115 -20.88 13.72 8.35
C LEU A 115 -22.37 13.37 8.23
N HIS A 116 -23.09 14.18 7.46
CA HIS A 116 -24.55 14.06 7.23
C HIS A 116 -24.90 13.19 6.01
N HIS A 117 -23.93 12.37 5.58
CA HIS A 117 -24.04 11.22 4.71
C HIS A 117 -22.73 10.43 4.81
N VAL A 118 -22.78 9.11 4.93
CA VAL A 118 -21.58 8.25 4.86
C VAL A 118 -21.86 7.07 3.94
N ASP A 119 -21.75 7.32 2.63
CA ASP A 119 -21.77 6.26 1.62
C ASP A 119 -20.81 5.12 2.01
N ALA A 120 -21.24 3.87 1.79
CA ALA A 120 -20.37 2.72 2.00
C ALA A 120 -19.28 2.62 0.90
N SER A 121 -19.57 3.11 -0.30
CA SER A 121 -18.79 2.85 -1.52
C SER A 121 -17.52 3.72 -1.68
N ASN A 122 -17.54 5.02 -1.33
CA ASN A 122 -16.43 5.92 -1.65
C ASN A 122 -16.21 7.24 -0.86
N PRO A 123 -16.46 7.36 0.47
CA PRO A 123 -15.96 8.51 1.22
C PRO A 123 -14.44 8.61 1.10
N GLY A 124 -13.99 9.82 0.77
CA GLY A 124 -12.57 10.19 0.71
C GLY A 124 -12.41 11.62 1.20
N LEU A 125 -12.83 11.87 2.44
CA LEU A 125 -12.69 13.17 3.08
C LEU A 125 -11.33 13.24 3.78
N TYR A 126 -10.61 14.32 3.48
CA TYR A 126 -9.41 14.74 4.19
C TYR A 126 -9.77 16.00 4.97
N GLU A 127 -10.22 15.84 6.21
CA GLU A 127 -10.46 16.97 7.13
C GLU A 127 -9.15 17.24 7.87
N GLN A 128 -8.63 18.45 7.80
CA GLN A 128 -7.32 18.82 8.29
C GLN A 128 -7.41 20.00 9.24
N THR A 129 -7.05 19.76 10.50
CA THR A 129 -6.66 20.79 11.44
C THR A 129 -5.25 21.27 11.08
N GLN A 130 -5.13 22.57 10.82
CA GLN A 130 -3.87 23.21 10.44
C GLN A 130 -3.37 24.06 11.61
N ALA A 131 -2.11 23.87 11.98
CA ALA A 131 -1.43 24.57 13.07
C ALA A 131 -0.13 25.20 12.57
N ARG A 132 0.28 26.31 13.22
CA ARG A 132 1.42 27.14 12.79
C ARG A 132 1.31 27.57 11.32
N VAL A 133 0.10 27.96 10.87
CA VAL A 133 -0.12 28.45 9.50
C VAL A 133 0.53 29.82 9.33
N GLN A 134 1.51 29.90 8.42
CA GLN A 134 2.29 31.11 8.14
C GLN A 134 1.79 31.83 6.86
N PRO A 135 2.15 33.12 6.65
CA PRO A 135 1.63 33.93 5.54
C PRO A 135 2.05 33.47 4.12
N ASP A 136 3.08 32.64 4.02
CA ASP A 136 3.57 31.97 2.80
C ASP A 136 2.82 30.67 2.48
N GLY A 137 2.04 30.14 3.44
CA GLY A 137 1.29 28.88 3.32
C GLY A 137 1.96 27.68 4.01
N ASP A 138 3.15 27.86 4.58
CA ASP A 138 3.81 26.82 5.38
C ASP A 138 3.00 26.56 6.66
N ARG A 139 2.84 25.28 7.01
CA ARG A 139 1.96 24.83 8.11
C ARG A 139 2.21 23.37 8.49
N TYR A 140 1.79 22.99 9.68
CA TYR A 140 1.54 21.59 10.01
C TYR A 140 0.07 21.25 9.76
N GLY A 141 -0.17 20.09 9.16
CA GLY A 141 -1.49 19.53 8.90
C GLY A 141 -1.68 18.22 9.66
N LEU A 142 -2.71 18.15 10.51
CA LEU A 142 -3.12 16.93 11.18
C LEU A 142 -4.49 16.55 10.64
N THR A 143 -4.52 15.46 9.90
CA THR A 143 -5.59 15.11 8.96
C THR A 143 -6.36 13.88 9.44
N VAL A 144 -7.66 14.06 9.70
CA VAL A 144 -8.65 12.98 9.80
C VAL A 144 -9.02 12.55 8.39
N LEU A 145 -8.57 11.36 8.01
CA LEU A 145 -8.88 10.73 6.72
C LEU A 145 -10.05 9.76 6.92
N VAL A 146 -11.22 10.10 6.37
CA VAL A 146 -12.38 9.20 6.29
C VAL A 146 -12.36 8.50 4.92
N ARG A 147 -12.24 7.17 4.96
CA ARG A 147 -12.18 6.24 3.81
C ARG A 147 -13.54 5.56 3.58
N HIS A 148 -13.58 4.63 2.60
CA HIS A 148 -14.66 3.66 2.39
C HIS A 148 -15.14 3.00 3.69
N SER A 149 -16.43 2.63 3.75
CA SER A 149 -17.10 2.08 4.94
C SER A 149 -16.88 2.88 6.24
N GLY A 150 -16.64 4.19 6.13
CA GLY A 150 -16.40 5.07 7.28
C GLY A 150 -15.10 4.81 8.05
N HIS A 151 -14.13 4.08 7.48
CA HIS A 151 -12.84 3.84 8.16
C HIS A 151 -12.09 5.17 8.38
N VAL A 152 -11.75 5.47 9.64
CA VAL A 152 -11.06 6.71 10.04
C VAL A 152 -9.59 6.42 10.29
N ALA A 153 -8.71 7.13 9.60
CA ALA A 153 -7.26 7.12 9.84
C ALA A 153 -6.76 8.54 10.14
N LEU A 154 -5.58 8.66 10.74
CA LEU A 154 -4.89 9.92 10.99
C LEU A 154 -3.63 10.03 10.11
N ARG A 155 -3.33 11.24 9.64
CA ARG A 155 -2.06 11.57 8.98
C ARG A 155 -1.51 12.89 9.53
N VAL A 156 -0.23 12.91 9.84
CA VAL A 156 0.51 14.13 10.17
C VAL A 156 1.38 14.50 8.97
N ASP A 157 1.24 15.72 8.49
CA ASP A 157 1.98 16.29 7.37
C ASP A 157 2.51 17.71 7.68
N ARG A 158 3.55 18.12 6.94
CA ARG A 158 4.18 19.44 7.00
C ARG A 158 4.21 20.02 5.59
N VAL A 159 3.92 21.32 5.48
CA VAL A 159 4.33 22.14 4.33
C VAL A 159 5.40 23.10 4.81
N SER A 160 6.58 23.05 4.17
CA SER A 160 7.74 23.92 4.47
C SER A 160 8.44 24.29 3.16
N GLY A 161 8.68 25.58 2.90
CA GLY A 161 9.21 26.07 1.62
C GLY A 161 8.38 25.66 0.39
N GLY A 162 7.08 25.41 0.57
CA GLY A 162 6.21 24.83 -0.45
C GLY A 162 6.42 23.33 -0.75
N GLN A 163 7.37 22.65 -0.10
CA GLN A 163 7.46 21.18 -0.11
C GLN A 163 6.41 20.58 0.82
N TYR A 164 5.80 19.47 0.40
CA TYR A 164 4.82 18.73 1.21
C TYR A 164 5.42 17.38 1.66
N THR A 165 5.53 17.20 2.98
CA THR A 165 6.14 16.02 3.62
C THR A 165 5.13 15.34 4.53
N VAL A 166 4.93 14.03 4.38
CA VAL A 166 4.14 13.24 5.34
C VAL A 166 5.08 12.75 6.44
N LEU A 167 4.81 13.16 7.68
CA LEU A 167 5.62 12.80 8.84
C LEU A 167 5.15 11.49 9.51
N SER A 168 3.84 11.21 9.48
CA SER A 168 3.30 9.92 9.96
C SER A 168 1.89 9.64 9.42
N ARG A 169 1.49 8.36 9.48
CA ARG A 169 0.16 7.84 9.17
C ARG A 169 -0.19 6.73 10.16
N THR A 170 -1.41 6.74 10.68
CA THR A 170 -2.04 5.53 11.22
C THR A 170 -2.79 4.80 10.10
N GLY A 171 -3.20 3.57 10.34
CA GLY A 171 -4.39 3.03 9.67
C GLY A 171 -5.67 3.40 10.40
N LYS A 172 -6.65 2.49 10.31
CA LYS A 172 -7.92 2.55 11.04
C LYS A 172 -7.72 2.74 12.55
N VAL A 173 -8.12 3.91 13.06
CA VAL A 173 -8.19 4.24 14.51
C VAL A 173 -9.61 4.40 15.02
N ALA A 174 -10.58 4.61 14.12
CA ALA A 174 -12.01 4.58 14.43
C ALA A 174 -12.84 4.14 13.22
N VAL A 175 -14.14 3.94 13.44
CA VAL A 175 -15.15 3.85 12.38
C VAL A 175 -16.14 4.99 12.60
N LEU A 176 -16.28 5.86 11.62
CA LEU A 176 -17.36 6.84 11.55
C LEU A 176 -18.68 6.13 11.19
N ALA A 177 -19.79 6.61 11.72
CA ALA A 177 -21.13 6.31 11.21
C ALA A 177 -21.81 7.63 10.81
N GLU A 178 -22.81 7.55 9.94
CA GLU A 178 -23.61 8.71 9.55
C GLU A 178 -24.27 9.38 10.76
N ASP A 179 -24.25 10.72 10.77
CA ASP A 179 -24.67 11.61 11.88
C ASP A 179 -24.01 11.35 13.26
N ALA A 180 -23.07 10.41 13.39
CA ALA A 180 -22.39 10.11 14.65
C ALA A 180 -21.13 11.01 14.82
N PRO A 181 -21.11 11.94 15.80
CA PRO A 181 -19.95 12.80 16.01
C PRO A 181 -18.69 12.03 16.42
N LEU A 182 -17.61 12.28 15.69
CA LEU A 182 -16.25 12.05 16.17
C LEU A 182 -15.77 13.28 16.94
N LEU A 183 -15.11 13.06 18.07
CA LEU A 183 -14.29 14.06 18.74
C LEU A 183 -12.86 13.93 18.20
N VAL A 184 -12.31 15.03 17.74
CA VAL A 184 -10.94 15.16 17.24
C VAL A 184 -10.14 15.98 18.24
N GLN A 185 -8.91 15.58 18.51
CA GLN A 185 -7.94 16.38 19.25
C GLN A 185 -6.58 16.37 18.56
N VAL A 186 -5.97 17.54 18.45
CA VAL A 186 -4.73 17.84 17.76
C VAL A 186 -3.85 18.70 18.68
N ARG A 187 -2.58 18.32 18.86
CA ARG A 187 -1.62 19.06 19.69
C ARG A 187 -0.32 19.26 18.92
N VAL A 188 0.23 20.47 18.96
CA VAL A 188 1.55 20.82 18.41
C VAL A 188 2.29 21.65 19.45
N VAL A 189 3.44 21.18 19.94
CA VAL A 189 4.21 21.83 21.02
C VAL A 189 5.73 21.78 20.79
N GLY A 190 6.48 22.73 21.34
CA GLY A 190 7.94 22.79 21.28
C GLY A 190 8.53 23.29 19.96
N SER A 191 9.85 23.44 19.93
CA SER A 191 10.62 23.98 18.80
C SER A 191 11.83 23.13 18.39
N SER A 192 12.25 22.16 19.21
CA SER A 192 13.37 21.26 18.94
C SER A 192 13.35 20.01 19.84
N PRO A 193 12.58 18.95 19.51
CA PRO A 193 11.64 18.82 18.39
C PRO A 193 10.44 19.76 18.47
N VAL A 194 9.73 19.87 17.34
CA VAL A 194 8.28 20.11 17.39
C VAL A 194 7.59 18.76 17.57
N VAL A 195 6.81 18.58 18.64
CA VAL A 195 6.04 17.35 18.88
C VAL A 195 4.62 17.56 18.37
N LEU A 196 4.17 16.66 17.49
CA LEU A 196 2.83 16.69 16.90
C LEU A 196 2.07 15.43 17.32
N GLN A 197 0.86 15.60 17.85
CA GLN A 197 0.04 14.51 18.34
C GLN A 197 -1.40 14.66 17.85
N ALA A 198 -2.06 13.55 17.55
CA ALA A 198 -3.50 13.55 17.28
C ALA A 198 -4.19 12.29 17.80
N ARG A 199 -5.47 12.42 18.09
CA ARG A 199 -6.40 11.32 18.38
C ARG A 199 -7.81 11.67 17.92
N VAL A 200 -8.58 10.64 17.56
CA VAL A 200 -9.97 10.74 17.16
C VAL A 200 -10.77 9.57 17.75
N TRP A 201 -11.92 9.86 18.33
CA TRP A 201 -12.78 8.86 18.98
C TRP A 201 -14.26 9.23 18.82
N ARG A 202 -15.17 8.27 19.01
CA ARG A 202 -16.62 8.57 18.98
C ARG A 202 -17.02 9.36 20.22
N MET A 203 -17.90 10.36 20.07
CA MET A 203 -18.52 11.01 21.23
C MET A 203 -19.22 9.97 22.12
N GLY A 204 -18.99 10.04 23.42
CA GLY A 204 -19.50 9.06 24.39
C GLY A 204 -18.69 7.76 24.52
N ALA A 205 -17.69 7.53 23.67
CA ALA A 205 -16.66 6.52 23.93
C ALA A 205 -15.58 7.06 24.89
N GLU A 206 -14.82 6.15 25.51
CA GLU A 206 -13.64 6.51 26.28
C GLU A 206 -12.61 7.25 25.41
N ARG A 207 -11.96 8.27 25.98
CA ARG A 207 -10.95 9.07 25.27
C ARG A 207 -9.63 8.28 25.21
N PRO A 208 -9.17 7.84 24.04
CA PRO A 208 -7.95 7.06 23.91
C PRO A 208 -6.71 7.92 24.20
N ASP A 209 -5.56 7.27 24.36
CA ASP A 209 -4.25 7.92 24.28
C ASP A 209 -3.98 8.52 22.89
N TRP A 210 -2.80 9.13 22.72
CA TRP A 210 -2.39 9.73 21.45
C TRP A 210 -2.13 8.67 20.37
N GLN A 211 -3.16 8.42 19.55
CA GLN A 211 -3.15 7.45 18.45
C GLN A 211 -2.07 7.72 17.39
N VAL A 212 -1.62 8.97 17.27
CA VAL A 212 -0.36 9.31 16.60
C VAL A 212 0.43 10.31 17.43
N THR A 213 1.74 10.12 17.52
CA THR A 213 2.72 11.07 18.05
C THR A 213 3.94 11.08 17.14
N VAL A 214 4.43 12.27 16.81
CA VAL A 214 5.54 12.54 15.90
C VAL A 214 6.49 13.53 16.56
N ARG A 215 7.79 13.35 16.38
CA ARG A 215 8.83 14.33 16.74
C ARG A 215 9.46 14.84 15.45
N ASP A 216 9.11 16.06 15.05
CA ASP A 216 9.77 16.73 13.94
C ASP A 216 11.08 17.34 14.46
N GLU A 217 12.18 16.65 14.19
CA GLU A 217 13.56 17.03 14.55
C GLU A 217 14.34 17.58 13.33
N ASP A 218 13.70 17.59 12.14
CA ASP A 218 14.30 18.00 10.87
C ASP A 218 14.63 19.51 10.83
N PRO A 219 15.66 19.96 10.05
CA PRO A 219 16.07 21.36 10.03
C PRO A 219 15.00 22.34 9.50
N GLU A 220 14.10 21.89 8.62
CA GLU A 220 13.06 22.71 7.98
C GLU A 220 11.72 22.68 8.75
N ARG A 221 11.73 22.15 9.99
CA ARG A 221 10.56 22.13 10.89
C ARG A 221 10.08 23.55 11.24
N LEU A 222 8.77 23.72 11.39
CA LEU A 222 8.16 25.04 11.56
C LEU A 222 8.24 25.48 13.03
N GLN A 223 9.18 26.36 13.34
CA GLN A 223 9.44 26.85 14.70
C GLN A 223 8.63 28.11 15.07
N ALA A 224 8.15 28.86 14.07
CA ALA A 224 7.42 30.11 14.29
C ALA A 224 5.97 29.87 14.76
N PRO A 225 5.40 30.77 15.58
CA PRO A 225 3.96 30.79 15.84
C PRO A 225 3.20 31.17 14.57
N GLY A 226 2.02 30.57 14.38
CA GLY A 226 1.16 30.85 13.23
C GLY A 226 -0.32 30.70 13.54
N ALA A 227 -1.18 30.95 12.56
CA ALA A 227 -2.62 30.83 12.74
C ALA A 227 -3.06 29.35 12.86
N VAL A 228 -4.30 29.16 13.31
CA VAL A 228 -5.00 27.86 13.29
C VAL A 228 -6.13 27.93 12.25
N ALA A 229 -6.30 26.88 11.46
CA ALA A 229 -7.36 26.79 10.46
C ALA A 229 -7.93 25.37 10.35
N LEU A 230 -9.15 25.25 9.84
CA LEU A 230 -9.79 23.99 9.48
C LEU A 230 -9.99 23.96 7.96
N GLN A 231 -9.53 22.89 7.31
CA GLN A 231 -9.62 22.71 5.86
C GLN A 231 -10.06 21.30 5.53
N GLY A 232 -11.13 21.16 4.74
CA GLY A 232 -11.53 19.87 4.19
C GLY A 232 -11.32 19.80 2.69
N TYR A 233 -10.80 18.67 2.20
CA TYR A 233 -10.79 18.31 0.78
C TYR A 233 -11.57 17.02 0.57
N LEU A 234 -12.49 17.03 -0.39
CA LEU A 234 -13.27 15.86 -0.79
C LEU A 234 -12.67 15.23 -2.04
N SER A 235 -12.42 13.92 -1.99
CA SER A 235 -11.89 13.13 -3.12
C SER A 235 -12.70 13.33 -4.41
N ARG A 236 -12.02 13.35 -5.56
CA ARG A 236 -12.64 13.40 -6.90
C ARG A 236 -13.51 12.18 -7.24
N LYS A 237 -13.45 11.12 -6.44
CA LYS A 237 -14.26 9.91 -6.61
C LYS A 237 -15.41 9.77 -5.61
N ALA A 238 -15.47 10.61 -4.57
CA ALA A 238 -16.50 10.53 -3.55
C ALA A 238 -17.86 11.00 -4.10
N GLU A 239 -18.94 10.71 -3.37
CA GLU A 239 -20.22 11.39 -3.55
C GLU A 239 -20.20 12.79 -2.90
N PRO A 240 -21.11 13.71 -3.29
CA PRO A 240 -21.23 15.01 -2.65
C PRO A 240 -21.52 14.89 -1.15
N LEU A 241 -20.86 15.74 -0.34
CA LEU A 241 -20.81 15.55 1.12
C LEU A 241 -21.18 16.83 1.87
N ARG A 242 -22.11 16.72 2.82
CA ARG A 242 -22.43 17.76 3.82
C ARG A 242 -21.86 17.36 5.17
N LEU A 243 -21.33 18.33 5.92
CA LEU A 243 -20.78 18.08 7.25
C LEU A 243 -20.92 19.27 8.19
N THR A 244 -20.88 18.98 9.49
CA THR A 244 -20.72 19.99 10.55
C THR A 244 -19.37 19.79 11.23
N LEU A 245 -18.63 20.88 11.42
CA LEU A 245 -17.62 21.00 12.47
C LEU A 245 -18.23 21.83 13.60
N ALA A 246 -18.17 21.35 14.83
CA ALA A 246 -18.69 22.09 15.98
C ALA A 246 -17.73 21.98 17.17
N ASP A 247 -18.08 22.68 18.25
CA ASP A 247 -17.38 22.62 19.54
C ASP A 247 -15.88 22.94 19.42
N VAL A 248 -15.51 23.73 18.39
CA VAL A 248 -14.11 24.07 18.09
C VAL A 248 -13.54 24.89 19.23
N SER A 249 -12.58 24.32 19.94
CA SER A 249 -11.82 24.99 20.99
C SER A 249 -10.34 25.04 20.64
N VAL A 250 -9.70 26.16 20.98
CA VAL A 250 -8.26 26.36 20.85
C VAL A 250 -7.70 26.71 22.22
N ALA A 251 -6.72 25.94 22.66
CA ALA A 251 -6.00 26.06 23.90
C ALA A 251 -4.55 26.45 23.57
N GLY A 252 -4.18 27.70 23.86
CA GLY A 252 -2.78 28.15 23.79
C GLY A 252 -2.07 27.90 25.12
N PHE A 253 -0.84 27.41 25.08
CA PHE A 253 0.00 27.24 26.26
C PHE A 253 0.87 28.48 26.48
N GLY A 254 0.71 29.13 27.64
CA GLY A 254 1.42 30.37 27.97
C GLY A 254 2.82 30.14 28.49
N GLN A 255 3.78 30.96 28.06
CA GLN A 255 5.06 31.11 28.77
C GLN A 255 4.88 32.04 29.98
N GLU A 256 5.39 31.64 31.14
CA GLU A 256 5.50 32.54 32.29
C GLU A 256 6.57 33.62 32.01
N GLY A 257 6.36 34.87 32.48
CA GLY A 257 7.47 35.82 32.60
C GLY A 257 7.28 37.26 32.09
N ALA A 258 6.13 37.91 32.33
CA ALA A 258 6.05 39.38 32.28
C ALA A 258 5.14 39.90 33.41
N ALA A 259 5.74 40.53 34.41
CA ALA A 259 5.04 40.98 35.63
C ALA A 259 4.29 42.31 35.44
N ALA A 260 3.35 42.59 36.35
CA ALA A 260 2.46 43.74 36.28
C ALA A 260 3.18 45.09 36.44
N GLY A 261 2.76 46.08 35.64
CA GLY A 261 2.93 47.52 35.87
C GLY A 261 1.60 48.21 35.61
N GLY A 262 1.08 48.97 36.58
CA GLY A 262 -0.31 49.45 36.57
C GLY A 262 -0.49 50.97 36.44
N GLY A 263 -1.71 51.39 36.13
CA GLY A 263 -2.12 52.79 35.96
C GLY A 263 -2.22 53.21 34.47
N ALA A 264 -3.25 53.96 34.03
CA ALA A 264 -4.41 54.50 34.75
C ALA A 264 -5.64 54.64 33.82
N VAL A 265 -6.78 55.04 34.38
CA VAL A 265 -8.11 55.05 33.73
C VAL A 265 -8.37 56.34 32.92
N ALA A 266 -9.00 56.20 31.75
CA ALA A 266 -9.83 57.24 31.12
C ALA A 266 -10.93 56.60 30.25
N GLU A 267 -12.14 57.17 30.26
CA GLU A 267 -13.33 56.73 29.50
C GLU A 267 -13.64 57.71 28.33
N PRO A 268 -14.72 57.56 27.52
CA PRO A 268 -14.63 57.75 26.06
C PRO A 268 -15.15 59.09 25.51
N ALA A 269 -14.80 59.42 24.26
CA ALA A 269 -15.36 60.54 23.52
C ALA A 269 -15.48 60.32 21.99
N THR A 270 -16.73 60.27 21.51
CA THR A 270 -17.28 60.89 20.27
C THR A 270 -16.49 60.92 18.95
N ALA A 271 -17.12 60.40 17.88
CA ALA A 271 -16.97 60.92 16.50
C ALA A 271 -17.76 62.25 16.32
N PRO A 272 -17.49 63.11 15.30
CA PRO A 272 -18.17 62.92 14.00
C PRO A 272 -17.53 63.55 12.72
N ASN A 273 -18.11 63.18 11.55
CA ASN A 273 -18.30 63.96 10.30
C ASN A 273 -17.15 64.38 9.34
N GLY A 274 -17.50 64.39 8.03
CA GLY A 274 -16.76 65.00 6.91
C GLY A 274 -16.20 63.98 5.89
N SER A 275 -16.70 63.69 4.69
CA SER A 275 -17.68 64.26 3.72
C SER A 275 -17.03 64.80 2.43
N SER A 276 -17.56 64.38 1.27
CA SER A 276 -17.21 64.76 -0.12
C SER A 276 -15.79 64.41 -0.62
N GLY A 277 -15.58 64.08 -1.90
CA GLY A 277 -16.51 63.83 -3.02
C GLY A 277 -15.78 63.77 -4.38
N GLY A 278 -16.41 63.26 -5.44
CA GLY A 278 -15.87 63.38 -6.81
C GLY A 278 -16.12 62.20 -7.77
N ALA A 279 -16.97 62.44 -8.77
CA ALA A 279 -17.18 61.68 -10.02
C ALA A 279 -17.78 62.66 -11.06
N PRO A 280 -18.02 62.36 -12.36
CA PRO A 280 -17.92 61.06 -13.06
C PRO A 280 -17.33 61.12 -14.51
N ALA A 281 -17.54 60.04 -15.28
CA ALA A 281 -17.49 59.93 -16.77
C ALA A 281 -16.08 59.91 -17.44
N THR A 282 -15.88 59.34 -18.63
CA THR A 282 -16.79 58.88 -19.72
C THR A 282 -16.44 57.47 -20.27
N GLY A 283 -17.41 56.75 -20.86
CA GLY A 283 -17.20 55.56 -21.73
C GLY A 283 -17.22 55.93 -23.23
N PRO A 284 -17.52 55.01 -24.19
CA PRO A 284 -18.02 53.62 -24.10
C PRO A 284 -16.95 52.58 -24.57
N THR A 285 -17.09 51.46 -25.32
CA THR A 285 -18.14 50.87 -26.21
C THR A 285 -17.96 49.34 -26.45
N THR A 286 -18.83 48.76 -27.27
CA THR A 286 -19.00 47.35 -27.74
C THR A 286 -18.00 46.91 -28.85
N THR A 287 -17.85 45.65 -29.29
CA THR A 287 -18.84 44.62 -29.72
C THR A 287 -18.37 43.13 -29.66
N SER A 288 -19.32 42.21 -29.85
CA SER A 288 -19.18 40.77 -30.20
C SER A 288 -20.24 40.45 -31.29
N PRO A 289 -20.15 39.37 -32.14
CA PRO A 289 -20.58 38.01 -31.74
C PRO A 289 -19.91 36.79 -32.46
N ASP A 290 -20.38 35.59 -32.10
CA ASP A 290 -20.27 34.21 -32.67
C ASP A 290 -20.84 34.04 -34.13
N PRO A 291 -20.93 32.83 -34.79
CA PRO A 291 -20.78 31.41 -34.34
C PRO A 291 -20.08 30.36 -35.29
N ALA A 292 -19.90 29.12 -34.80
CA ALA A 292 -19.99 27.77 -35.46
C ALA A 292 -19.12 27.41 -36.73
N THR A 293 -18.69 26.15 -36.95
CA THR A 293 -19.49 25.04 -37.58
C THR A 293 -18.68 23.72 -37.72
N ALA A 294 -19.36 22.55 -37.83
CA ALA A 294 -18.87 21.22 -38.28
C ALA A 294 -20.07 20.42 -38.89
N PRO A 295 -19.98 19.16 -39.43
CA PRO A 295 -18.85 18.26 -39.72
C PRO A 295 -18.82 17.69 -41.19
N SER A 296 -17.89 16.76 -41.49
CA SER A 296 -17.82 15.98 -42.76
C SER A 296 -17.02 14.66 -42.59
N THR A 297 -16.98 13.81 -43.63
CA THR A 297 -17.36 12.38 -43.51
C THR A 297 -16.99 11.49 -44.75
N ASP A 298 -16.03 10.55 -44.58
CA ASP A 298 -15.82 9.28 -45.35
C ASP A 298 -15.62 9.33 -46.91
N PRO A 299 -15.25 8.23 -47.64
CA PRO A 299 -14.63 6.95 -47.24
C PRO A 299 -13.45 6.47 -48.16
N SER A 300 -12.88 5.27 -47.87
CA SER A 300 -12.64 4.16 -48.85
C SER A 300 -11.21 3.56 -49.04
N ALA A 301 -11.21 2.22 -49.20
CA ALA A 301 -10.25 1.31 -49.87
C ALA A 301 -8.83 1.04 -49.31
N GLY A 302 -8.42 -0.24 -49.39
CA GLY A 302 -7.08 -0.78 -49.07
C GLY A 302 -6.16 -0.96 -50.29
N PRO A 303 -5.14 -1.86 -50.22
CA PRO A 303 -5.44 -3.29 -50.31
C PRO A 303 -4.59 -4.21 -49.39
N SER A 304 -4.90 -5.52 -49.46
CA SER A 304 -4.32 -6.61 -48.65
C SER A 304 -2.91 -7.04 -49.07
N VAL A 305 -2.16 -7.63 -48.12
CA VAL A 305 -1.12 -8.65 -48.37
C VAL A 305 -1.26 -9.74 -47.30
N GLU A 306 -1.27 -11.02 -47.72
CA GLU A 306 -1.35 -12.20 -46.85
C GLU A 306 0.03 -12.91 -46.68
N PRO A 307 0.18 -13.90 -45.79
CA PRO A 307 1.48 -14.18 -45.16
C PRO A 307 2.42 -15.13 -45.93
N SER A 308 3.72 -14.87 -45.81
CA SER A 308 4.78 -15.80 -46.21
C SER A 308 5.06 -16.83 -45.11
N THR A 309 4.83 -18.11 -45.41
CA THR A 309 5.23 -19.25 -44.55
C THR A 309 6.55 -19.85 -45.04
N THR A 310 7.42 -20.27 -44.12
CA THR A 310 8.30 -21.47 -44.24
C THR A 310 9.03 -21.72 -42.91
N PRO A 311 9.44 -22.97 -42.59
CA PRO A 311 9.86 -23.37 -41.25
C PRO A 311 11.40 -23.36 -41.04
N SER A 312 11.83 -23.53 -39.79
CA SER A 312 13.21 -23.95 -39.47
C SER A 312 13.23 -25.06 -38.41
N SER A 313 14.22 -25.94 -38.56
CA SER A 313 14.38 -27.27 -37.97
C SER A 313 14.59 -27.35 -36.44
N SER A 314 14.08 -28.43 -35.83
CA SER A 314 14.56 -28.96 -34.55
C SER A 314 15.89 -29.74 -34.73
N PRO A 315 16.80 -29.75 -33.74
CA PRO A 315 17.93 -30.69 -33.69
C PRO A 315 17.51 -32.10 -33.19
N PRO A 316 18.28 -33.16 -33.50
CA PRO A 316 17.94 -34.55 -33.20
C PRO A 316 18.27 -34.99 -31.75
N PRO A 317 17.73 -36.15 -31.29
CA PRO A 317 18.09 -36.74 -29.99
C PRO A 317 19.51 -37.35 -29.98
N VAL A 318 20.05 -37.56 -28.77
CA VAL A 318 21.32 -38.25 -28.54
C VAL A 318 21.08 -39.42 -27.58
N ASP A 319 21.54 -40.61 -27.96
CA ASP A 319 21.38 -41.86 -27.22
C ASP A 319 22.63 -42.12 -26.32
N PRO A 320 22.53 -42.82 -25.18
CA PRO A 320 23.57 -42.82 -24.16
C PRO A 320 24.58 -43.96 -24.30
N SER A 321 25.88 -43.67 -24.08
CA SER A 321 26.86 -44.58 -23.47
C SER A 321 28.26 -43.94 -23.36
N THR A 322 28.72 -43.67 -22.13
CA THR A 322 30.08 -44.01 -21.63
C THR A 322 30.28 -43.44 -20.23
N GLU A 323 30.50 -44.31 -19.24
CA GLU A 323 31.08 -43.90 -17.96
C GLU A 323 32.60 -43.66 -18.13
N PRO A 324 33.21 -42.90 -17.21
CA PRO A 324 34.14 -43.59 -16.31
C PRO A 324 33.85 -43.34 -14.83
N THR A 325 34.00 -44.39 -14.04
CA THR A 325 33.83 -44.38 -12.58
C THR A 325 34.79 -43.42 -11.87
N SER A 326 34.25 -42.60 -10.97
CA SER A 326 34.98 -42.03 -9.83
C SER A 326 34.15 -42.23 -8.56
N GLU A 327 34.82 -42.54 -7.45
CA GLU A 327 34.15 -42.93 -6.20
C GLU A 327 33.44 -41.73 -5.54
N PRO A 328 32.20 -41.89 -5.04
CA PRO A 328 31.51 -40.83 -4.31
C PRO A 328 32.14 -40.65 -2.93
N ALA A 329 32.87 -39.55 -2.73
CA ALA A 329 33.35 -39.15 -1.41
C ALA A 329 32.15 -38.96 -0.46
N SER A 330 32.25 -39.51 0.76
CA SER A 330 31.16 -39.57 1.73
C SER A 330 30.63 -38.17 2.11
N SER A 331 29.42 -37.84 1.66
CA SER A 331 28.69 -36.66 2.14
C SER A 331 28.41 -36.79 3.64
N PRO A 332 28.67 -35.75 4.45
CA PRO A 332 28.29 -35.77 5.86
C PRO A 332 26.77 -35.79 6.02
N SER A 333 26.26 -36.58 6.97
CA SER A 333 24.85 -36.58 7.33
C SER A 333 24.40 -35.19 7.82
N PRO A 334 23.19 -34.71 7.46
CA PRO A 334 22.68 -33.45 7.96
C PRO A 334 22.40 -33.55 9.47
N SER A 335 23.04 -32.69 10.27
CA SER A 335 22.72 -32.55 11.70
C SER A 335 21.29 -32.10 11.88
N ALA A 336 20.48 -32.89 12.59
CA ALA A 336 19.08 -32.60 12.89
C ALA A 336 18.93 -31.52 13.98
N SER A 337 19.47 -30.32 13.73
CA SER A 337 19.54 -29.22 14.73
C SER A 337 19.48 -27.82 14.12
N ALA A 338 18.75 -27.64 13.03
CA ALA A 338 18.12 -26.35 12.73
C ALA A 338 16.69 -26.40 13.28
N SER A 339 16.31 -25.47 14.17
CA SER A 339 14.94 -25.40 14.63
C SER A 339 14.07 -24.75 13.54
N THR A 340 12.92 -25.36 13.25
CA THR A 340 11.81 -24.56 12.72
C THR A 340 11.31 -23.75 13.90
N GLY A 341 11.55 -22.44 13.88
CA GLY A 341 11.22 -21.56 15.00
C GLY A 341 9.79 -21.78 15.47
N GLY A 342 9.63 -21.92 16.79
CA GLY A 342 8.32 -22.16 17.38
C GLY A 342 7.34 -21.03 17.04
N SER A 343 6.07 -21.41 16.90
CA SER A 343 4.97 -20.45 16.69
C SER A 343 5.01 -19.37 17.77
N GLN A 344 5.21 -18.12 17.36
CA GLN A 344 5.29 -16.95 18.23
C GLN A 344 4.11 -16.04 17.98
N THR A 345 3.53 -15.49 19.05
CA THR A 345 2.50 -14.44 18.94
C THR A 345 3.12 -13.10 19.30
N SER A 346 3.00 -12.12 18.42
CA SER A 346 3.52 -10.77 18.64
C SER A 346 2.64 -9.94 19.60
N PRO A 347 3.12 -8.79 20.11
CA PRO A 347 2.30 -7.86 20.89
C PRO A 347 1.08 -7.32 20.12
N ALA A 348 1.11 -7.33 18.79
CA ALA A 348 -0.01 -6.95 17.92
C ALA A 348 -1.03 -8.10 17.70
N GLY A 349 -0.75 -9.30 18.24
CA GLY A 349 -1.61 -10.47 18.15
C GLY A 349 -1.40 -11.34 16.91
N PHE A 350 -0.37 -11.06 16.09
CA PHE A 350 -0.07 -11.88 14.91
C PHE A 350 0.70 -13.14 15.27
N VAL A 351 0.39 -14.23 14.59
CA VAL A 351 1.06 -15.53 14.67
C VAL A 351 2.15 -15.62 13.61
N HIS A 352 3.37 -15.97 14.03
CA HIS A 352 4.56 -16.07 13.18
C HIS A 352 5.29 -17.41 13.34
N PRO A 353 5.84 -17.99 12.24
CA PRO A 353 5.48 -17.68 10.86
C PRO A 353 3.99 -17.96 10.60
N GLY A 354 3.36 -17.12 9.78
CA GLY A 354 1.93 -17.14 9.51
C GLY A 354 1.48 -16.32 8.29
N ILE A 355 2.41 -15.92 7.42
CA ILE A 355 2.12 -15.48 6.05
C ILE A 355 2.20 -16.72 5.15
N MET A 356 1.09 -17.12 4.53
CA MET A 356 0.88 -18.37 3.78
C MET A 356 1.12 -19.69 4.51
N THR A 357 2.04 -19.78 5.47
CA THR A 357 2.40 -21.06 6.10
C THR A 357 2.65 -20.89 7.58
N SER A 358 1.84 -21.56 8.40
CA SER A 358 2.06 -21.67 9.84
C SER A 358 3.28 -22.53 10.18
N ALA A 359 3.84 -22.33 11.37
CA ALA A 359 4.94 -23.16 11.91
C ALA A 359 4.64 -24.67 11.87
N SER A 360 3.38 -25.08 12.09
CA SER A 360 2.94 -26.47 12.05
C SER A 360 2.84 -27.04 10.62
N GLN A 361 2.36 -26.26 9.64
CA GLN A 361 2.42 -26.64 8.22
C GLN A 361 3.88 -26.83 7.78
N LEU A 362 4.77 -25.90 8.13
CA LEU A 362 6.20 -25.98 7.79
C LEU A 362 6.88 -27.21 8.40
N ALA A 363 6.60 -27.51 9.67
CA ALA A 363 7.12 -28.71 10.34
C ALA A 363 6.59 -30.02 9.71
N ALA A 364 5.32 -30.06 9.33
CA ALA A 364 4.72 -31.22 8.66
C ALA A 364 5.31 -31.45 7.26
N VAL A 365 5.47 -30.39 6.45
CA VAL A 365 6.16 -30.46 5.15
C VAL A 365 7.62 -30.90 5.33
N ARG A 366 8.33 -30.35 6.32
CA ARG A 366 9.73 -30.73 6.61
C ARG A 366 9.87 -32.23 6.88
N ALA A 367 8.99 -32.80 7.70
CA ALA A 367 8.98 -34.24 7.98
C ALA A 367 8.75 -35.07 6.70
N LYS A 368 7.79 -34.65 5.86
CA LYS A 368 7.45 -35.32 4.60
C LYS A 368 8.57 -35.25 3.56
N VAL A 369 9.23 -34.11 3.43
CA VAL A 369 10.43 -33.93 2.59
C VAL A 369 11.58 -34.81 3.09
N ALA A 370 11.82 -34.87 4.41
CA ALA A 370 12.85 -35.72 5.00
C ALA A 370 12.56 -37.24 4.86
N ALA A 371 11.28 -37.62 4.86
CA ALA A 371 10.83 -38.99 4.65
C ALA A 371 10.76 -39.42 3.16
N GLY A 372 10.93 -38.47 2.22
CA GLY A 372 10.79 -38.74 0.79
C GLY A 372 9.34 -38.96 0.33
N GLU A 373 8.35 -38.44 1.06
CA GLU A 373 6.93 -38.58 0.72
C GLU A 373 6.54 -37.72 -0.49
N GLU A 374 5.85 -38.31 -1.46
CA GLU A 374 5.29 -37.59 -2.60
C GLU A 374 3.90 -36.99 -2.27
N PRO A 375 3.56 -35.80 -2.82
CA PRO A 375 4.27 -35.05 -3.86
C PRO A 375 5.36 -34.09 -3.33
N TRP A 376 5.59 -34.03 -2.02
CA TRP A 376 6.51 -33.07 -1.40
C TRP A 376 7.97 -33.32 -1.81
N ALA A 377 8.38 -34.57 -1.96
CA ALA A 377 9.74 -34.94 -2.40
C ALA A 377 10.05 -34.40 -3.82
N SER A 378 9.20 -34.66 -4.81
CA SER A 378 9.35 -34.11 -6.16
C SER A 378 9.25 -32.58 -6.18
N ALA A 379 8.34 -31.98 -5.39
CA ALA A 379 8.20 -30.52 -5.30
C ALA A 379 9.45 -29.86 -4.68
N PHE A 380 10.03 -30.47 -3.65
CA PHE A 380 11.27 -30.00 -3.00
C PHE A 380 12.49 -30.17 -3.91
N ALA A 381 12.63 -31.31 -4.57
CA ALA A 381 13.70 -31.55 -5.54
C ALA A 381 13.66 -30.52 -6.67
N LYS A 382 12.46 -30.17 -7.15
CA LYS A 382 12.25 -29.11 -8.14
C LYS A 382 12.60 -27.72 -7.62
N ALA A 383 12.23 -27.38 -6.39
CA ALA A 383 12.62 -26.11 -5.77
C ALA A 383 14.14 -25.98 -5.70
N LYS A 384 14.82 -27.01 -5.16
CA LYS A 384 16.28 -27.07 -5.01
C LYS A 384 17.04 -27.11 -6.35
N GLY A 385 16.43 -27.65 -7.40
CA GLY A 385 16.98 -27.68 -8.76
C GLY A 385 16.65 -26.45 -9.62
N SER A 386 15.91 -25.47 -9.10
CA SER A 386 15.50 -24.27 -9.86
C SER A 386 16.59 -23.19 -9.90
N SER A 387 16.51 -22.27 -10.87
CA SER A 387 17.36 -21.07 -10.92
C SER A 387 17.26 -20.21 -9.67
N TRP A 388 16.08 -20.20 -9.03
CA TRP A 388 15.80 -19.49 -7.78
C TRP A 388 16.55 -20.06 -6.57
N ALA A 389 17.12 -21.27 -6.67
CA ALA A 389 17.94 -21.91 -5.64
C ALA A 389 19.46 -21.80 -5.91
N ASN A 390 19.88 -21.02 -6.91
CA ASN A 390 21.30 -20.84 -7.24
C ASN A 390 22.02 -20.01 -6.16
N LEU A 391 22.92 -20.62 -5.39
CA LEU A 391 23.72 -19.91 -4.38
C LEU A 391 24.69 -18.86 -4.94
N SER A 392 24.91 -18.83 -6.27
CA SER A 392 25.63 -17.77 -6.99
C SER A 392 24.71 -16.66 -7.52
N TRP A 393 23.44 -16.61 -7.10
CA TRP A 393 22.51 -15.53 -7.44
C TRP A 393 23.07 -14.16 -7.03
N GLN A 394 22.86 -13.15 -7.87
CA GLN A 394 23.26 -11.77 -7.62
C GLN A 394 22.01 -10.89 -7.68
N PRO A 395 21.57 -10.26 -6.57
CA PRO A 395 20.42 -9.38 -6.60
C PRO A 395 20.67 -8.15 -7.49
N GLN A 396 19.59 -7.60 -8.05
CA GLN A 396 19.60 -6.52 -9.04
C GLN A 396 18.69 -5.34 -8.59
N PRO A 397 18.89 -4.77 -7.38
CA PRO A 397 18.01 -3.74 -6.84
C PRO A 397 18.14 -2.39 -7.57
N VAL A 398 17.04 -1.67 -7.68
CA VAL A 398 16.97 -0.31 -8.23
C VAL A 398 16.28 0.65 -7.24
N PRO A 399 16.65 1.95 -7.20
CA PRO A 399 16.04 2.88 -6.26
C PRO A 399 14.58 3.23 -6.59
N VAL A 400 14.22 3.17 -7.88
CA VAL A 400 12.85 3.35 -8.36
C VAL A 400 12.52 2.26 -9.36
N VAL A 401 11.48 1.47 -9.08
CA VAL A 401 10.96 0.45 -10.01
C VAL A 401 9.95 1.09 -10.96
N MET A 402 10.10 0.88 -12.28
CA MET A 402 9.33 1.61 -13.30
C MET A 402 8.84 0.66 -14.40
N CYS A 403 7.53 0.37 -14.42
CA CYS A 403 6.96 -0.74 -15.17
C CYS A 403 5.86 -0.31 -16.15
N GLY A 404 6.15 -0.43 -17.44
CA GLY A 404 5.21 -0.15 -18.53
C GLY A 404 4.42 -1.38 -18.98
N ALA A 405 3.39 -1.15 -19.79
CA ALA A 405 2.57 -2.22 -20.36
C ALA A 405 3.42 -3.22 -21.17
N TYR A 406 3.17 -4.52 -21.00
CA TYR A 406 3.87 -5.61 -21.68
C TYR A 406 5.41 -5.55 -21.54
N ASN A 407 5.89 -5.07 -20.38
CA ASN A 407 7.32 -4.86 -20.06
C ASN A 407 8.08 -4.01 -21.10
N ARG A 408 7.38 -3.14 -21.86
CA ARG A 408 8.00 -2.19 -22.80
C ARG A 408 8.84 -1.12 -22.10
N ILE A 409 8.59 -0.90 -20.81
CA ILE A 409 9.50 -0.27 -19.87
C ILE A 409 9.66 -1.27 -18.72
N ASP A 410 10.90 -1.66 -18.45
CA ASP A 410 11.27 -2.56 -17.37
C ASP A 410 12.55 -2.01 -16.72
N ILE A 411 12.36 -1.11 -15.76
CA ILE A 411 13.45 -0.66 -14.89
C ILE A 411 13.20 -1.34 -13.54
N GLY A 412 13.81 -2.51 -13.38
CA GLY A 412 13.79 -3.29 -12.15
C GLY A 412 12.58 -4.21 -11.95
N CYS A 413 11.59 -4.25 -12.85
CA CYS A 413 10.35 -5.03 -12.67
C CYS A 413 10.62 -6.55 -12.77
N THR A 414 11.34 -6.96 -13.81
CA THR A 414 11.81 -8.35 -13.93
C THR A 414 12.83 -8.68 -12.84
N ALA A 415 13.67 -7.73 -12.42
CA ALA A 415 14.67 -7.95 -11.38
C ALA A 415 14.02 -8.21 -10.01
N GLU A 416 13.13 -7.33 -9.57
CA GLU A 416 12.43 -7.39 -8.28
C GLU A 416 11.62 -8.69 -8.15
N THR A 417 10.83 -9.02 -9.18
CA THR A 417 10.03 -10.24 -9.21
C THR A 417 10.92 -11.48 -9.05
N LYS A 418 12.07 -11.51 -9.73
CA LYS A 418 13.00 -12.66 -9.74
C LYS A 418 13.80 -12.77 -8.44
N ASP A 419 14.20 -11.64 -7.87
CA ASP A 419 14.86 -11.59 -6.57
C ASP A 419 13.93 -11.99 -5.43
N ALA A 420 12.66 -11.57 -5.46
CA ALA A 420 11.65 -12.03 -4.50
C ALA A 420 11.41 -13.54 -4.59
N GLN A 421 11.30 -14.09 -5.82
CA GLN A 421 11.22 -15.55 -6.03
C GLN A 421 12.46 -16.29 -5.53
N ALA A 422 13.66 -15.76 -5.77
CA ALA A 422 14.91 -16.32 -5.27
C ALA A 422 14.93 -16.33 -3.73
N ALA A 423 14.66 -15.19 -3.09
CA ALA A 423 14.62 -15.07 -1.63
C ALA A 423 13.63 -16.06 -1.00
N TYR A 424 12.40 -16.17 -1.52
CA TYR A 424 11.38 -17.09 -0.98
C TYR A 424 11.75 -18.56 -1.21
N THR A 425 12.28 -18.91 -2.40
CA THR A 425 12.73 -20.28 -2.69
C THR A 425 13.86 -20.71 -1.76
N MET A 426 14.84 -19.83 -1.52
CA MET A 426 15.96 -20.14 -0.64
C MET A 426 15.55 -20.16 0.84
N ALA A 427 14.62 -19.28 1.27
CA ALA A 427 14.04 -19.35 2.60
C ALA A 427 13.35 -20.70 2.86
N LEU A 428 12.48 -21.16 1.95
CA LEU A 428 11.84 -22.48 2.03
C LEU A 428 12.86 -23.63 2.07
N ILE A 429 13.88 -23.62 1.20
CA ILE A 429 14.92 -24.66 1.20
C ILE A 429 15.67 -24.69 2.53
N TYR A 430 16.00 -23.53 3.10
CA TYR A 430 16.58 -23.45 4.44
C TYR A 430 15.63 -24.00 5.51
N THR A 431 14.35 -23.58 5.54
CA THR A 431 13.35 -24.05 6.51
C THR A 431 13.23 -25.57 6.53
N TYR A 432 13.31 -26.24 5.37
CA TYR A 432 13.21 -27.70 5.30
C TYR A 432 14.54 -28.44 5.55
N THR A 433 15.70 -27.84 5.27
CA THR A 433 17.00 -28.54 5.35
C THR A 433 17.91 -28.14 6.52
N GLY A 434 17.80 -26.90 7.01
CA GLY A 434 18.80 -26.27 7.89
C GLY A 434 20.08 -25.80 7.19
N ASP A 435 20.18 -25.89 5.86
CA ASP A 435 21.37 -25.46 5.11
C ASP A 435 21.47 -23.93 5.04
N GLU A 436 22.17 -23.37 6.03
CA GLU A 436 22.41 -21.93 6.24
C GLU A 436 22.89 -21.16 4.99
N ARG A 437 23.46 -21.84 3.99
CA ARG A 437 23.90 -21.17 2.74
C ARG A 437 22.72 -20.51 2.03
N TYR A 438 21.56 -21.17 2.06
CA TYR A 438 20.31 -20.64 1.51
C TYR A 438 19.76 -19.50 2.37
N ALA A 439 19.82 -19.60 3.71
CA ALA A 439 19.45 -18.50 4.60
C ALA A 439 20.31 -17.25 4.35
N ARG A 440 21.64 -17.41 4.27
CA ARG A 440 22.56 -16.29 4.00
C ARG A 440 22.28 -15.60 2.67
N LYS A 441 21.98 -16.35 1.60
CA LYS A 441 21.65 -15.76 0.29
C LYS A 441 20.24 -15.15 0.26
N ALA A 442 19.26 -15.72 0.96
CA ALA A 442 17.95 -15.08 1.15
C ALA A 442 18.10 -13.74 1.88
N VAL A 443 18.84 -13.70 3.01
CA VAL A 443 19.19 -12.47 3.73
C VAL A 443 19.90 -11.47 2.82
N GLU A 444 20.88 -11.89 2.02
CA GLU A 444 21.60 -11.01 1.08
C GLU A 444 20.66 -10.32 0.08
N ILE A 445 19.67 -11.03 -0.45
CA ILE A 445 18.69 -10.48 -1.39
C ILE A 445 17.72 -9.50 -0.69
N LEU A 446 17.18 -9.87 0.48
CA LEU A 446 16.31 -9.01 1.28
C LEU A 446 17.05 -7.71 1.71
N ASP A 447 18.34 -7.82 2.02
CA ASP A 447 19.20 -6.69 2.34
C ASP A 447 19.49 -5.79 1.13
N ALA A 448 19.76 -6.38 -0.03
CA ALA A 448 20.08 -5.64 -1.25
C ALA A 448 18.93 -4.74 -1.70
N TRP A 449 17.68 -5.23 -1.63
CA TRP A 449 16.50 -4.42 -1.91
C TRP A 449 16.22 -3.39 -0.82
N SER A 450 16.23 -3.78 0.47
CA SER A 450 15.99 -2.83 1.58
C SER A 450 17.06 -1.76 1.76
N GLY A 451 18.26 -1.95 1.21
CA GLY A 451 19.33 -0.95 1.19
C GLY A 451 19.25 0.05 0.03
N VAL A 452 18.34 -0.15 -0.94
CA VAL A 452 18.35 0.58 -2.22
C VAL A 452 16.96 1.08 -2.65
N LEU A 453 15.92 0.27 -2.56
CA LEU A 453 14.59 0.58 -3.10
C LEU A 453 13.88 1.66 -2.28
N GLN A 454 13.43 2.72 -2.95
CA GLN A 454 12.76 3.88 -2.36
C GLN A 454 11.28 3.97 -2.76
N SER A 455 10.94 3.61 -4.01
CA SER A 455 9.58 3.75 -4.52
C SER A 455 9.32 2.95 -5.80
N HIS A 456 8.04 2.84 -6.15
CA HIS A 456 7.57 2.43 -7.46
C HIS A 456 6.97 3.63 -8.22
N SER A 457 7.31 3.79 -9.50
CA SER A 457 6.63 4.77 -10.37
C SER A 457 5.29 4.22 -10.85
N PHE A 458 4.22 5.01 -10.76
CA PHE A 458 2.91 4.67 -11.31
C PHE A 458 2.17 5.89 -11.87
N ASP A 459 1.68 5.75 -13.10
CA ASP A 459 0.71 6.63 -13.73
C ASP A 459 -0.13 5.81 -14.73
N THR A 460 -1.30 6.31 -15.14
CA THR A 460 -2.24 5.56 -16.00
C THR A 460 -1.92 5.61 -17.50
N THR A 461 -0.70 5.98 -17.90
CA THR A 461 -0.26 6.06 -19.31
C THR A 461 1.09 5.37 -19.57
N THR A 462 2.09 5.59 -18.71
CA THR A 462 3.49 5.20 -18.97
C THR A 462 3.92 4.07 -18.05
N TYR A 463 3.85 4.27 -16.73
CA TYR A 463 4.22 3.29 -15.70
C TYR A 463 3.00 2.54 -15.16
N VAL A 464 2.11 2.14 -16.07
CA VAL A 464 0.80 1.55 -15.73
C VAL A 464 0.89 0.36 -14.80
N ASN A 465 1.92 -0.49 -14.96
CA ASN A 465 2.08 -1.72 -14.17
C ASN A 465 2.69 -1.48 -12.79
N GLY A 466 3.08 -0.25 -12.42
CA GLY A 466 3.79 0.03 -11.16
C GLY A 466 3.09 -0.46 -9.90
N ARG A 467 1.75 -0.39 -9.84
CA ARG A 467 0.97 -0.93 -8.71
C ARG A 467 0.87 -2.46 -8.71
N LEU A 468 0.76 -3.07 -9.89
CA LEU A 468 0.74 -4.54 -10.03
C LEU A 468 2.09 -5.16 -9.67
N GLN A 469 3.19 -4.50 -10.07
CA GLN A 469 4.54 -4.89 -9.71
C GLN A 469 4.75 -4.85 -8.19
N ALA A 470 4.44 -3.71 -7.57
CA ALA A 470 4.49 -3.57 -6.11
C ALA A 470 3.60 -4.59 -5.39
N ALA A 471 2.46 -4.96 -5.97
CA ALA A 471 1.61 -6.03 -5.44
C ALA A 471 2.31 -7.40 -5.53
N TRP A 472 2.79 -7.83 -6.70
CA TRP A 472 3.43 -9.14 -6.85
C TRP A 472 4.69 -9.30 -6.00
N ALA A 473 5.56 -8.29 -5.95
CA ALA A 473 6.75 -8.33 -5.12
C ALA A 473 6.40 -8.17 -3.62
N GLY A 474 5.45 -7.29 -3.29
CA GLY A 474 4.93 -7.09 -1.93
C GLY A 474 4.18 -8.29 -1.35
N SER A 475 3.63 -9.17 -2.20
CA SER A 475 3.11 -10.47 -1.80
C SER A 475 4.22 -11.44 -1.38
N VAL A 476 5.37 -11.44 -2.07
CA VAL A 476 6.42 -12.47 -1.93
C VAL A 476 7.53 -12.11 -0.96
N PHE A 477 7.99 -10.85 -0.96
CA PHE A 477 9.08 -10.42 -0.08
C PHE A 477 8.78 -10.66 1.41
N PRO A 478 7.57 -10.39 1.94
CA PRO A 478 7.21 -10.76 3.32
C PRO A 478 7.20 -12.27 3.58
N LYS A 479 6.69 -13.10 2.63
CA LYS A 479 6.74 -14.58 2.73
C LYS A 479 8.18 -15.08 2.92
N ALA A 480 9.14 -14.49 2.19
CA ALA A 480 10.56 -14.80 2.34
C ALA A 480 11.15 -14.28 3.66
N ALA A 481 10.84 -13.02 4.01
CA ALA A 481 11.40 -12.33 5.15
C ALA A 481 10.94 -12.91 6.50
N GLU A 482 9.69 -13.33 6.62
CA GLU A 482 9.14 -13.92 7.84
C GLU A 482 9.84 -15.25 8.19
N LEU A 483 9.96 -16.15 7.20
CA LEU A 483 10.65 -17.44 7.35
C LEU A 483 12.12 -17.30 7.79
N ILE A 484 12.75 -16.17 7.48
CA ILE A 484 14.11 -15.83 7.89
C ILE A 484 14.12 -15.14 9.29
N ARG A 485 13.23 -14.19 9.53
CA ARG A 485 13.09 -13.44 10.81
C ARG A 485 12.79 -14.34 12.00
N TYR A 486 11.91 -15.32 11.83
CA TYR A 486 11.47 -16.24 12.91
C TYR A 486 12.20 -17.59 12.86
N SER A 487 13.51 -17.57 12.62
CA SER A 487 14.36 -18.75 12.50
C SER A 487 15.78 -18.52 13.04
N ASP A 488 16.57 -19.59 13.13
CA ASP A 488 17.99 -19.56 13.53
C ASP A 488 18.92 -18.89 12.49
N ALA A 489 18.38 -18.19 11.48
CA ALA A 489 19.14 -17.59 10.37
C ALA A 489 20.00 -16.36 10.73
N GLY A 490 19.80 -15.76 11.91
CA GLY A 490 20.65 -14.67 12.42
C GLY A 490 20.52 -13.33 11.68
N TRP A 491 19.38 -13.05 11.04
CA TRP A 491 19.11 -11.75 10.42
C TRP A 491 18.91 -10.68 11.51
N SER A 492 19.78 -9.67 11.57
CA SER A 492 19.85 -8.77 12.74
C SER A 492 18.69 -7.75 12.78
N PRO A 493 18.24 -7.33 13.98
CA PRO A 493 17.11 -6.41 14.14
C PRO A 493 17.18 -5.14 13.30
N ASP A 494 18.36 -4.52 13.16
CA ASP A 494 18.51 -3.29 12.37
C ASP A 494 18.26 -3.52 10.86
N ARG A 495 18.57 -4.72 10.36
CA ARG A 495 18.37 -5.13 8.96
C ARG A 495 16.89 -5.45 8.72
N VAL A 496 16.25 -6.11 9.70
CA VAL A 496 14.80 -6.32 9.75
C VAL A 496 14.07 -4.96 9.72
N GLN A 497 14.42 -4.02 10.60
CA GLN A 497 13.82 -2.68 10.67
C GLN A 497 14.02 -1.88 9.36
N ARG A 498 15.17 -1.98 8.70
CA ARG A 498 15.37 -1.35 7.38
C ARG A 498 14.46 -1.96 6.31
N PHE A 499 14.25 -3.27 6.34
CA PHE A 499 13.32 -3.96 5.45
C PHE A 499 11.86 -3.63 5.76
N GLU A 500 11.46 -3.54 7.03
CA GLU A 500 10.16 -2.96 7.44
C GLU A 500 9.99 -1.54 6.88
N GLY A 501 11.03 -0.72 6.95
CA GLY A 501 11.08 0.62 6.36
C GLY A 501 10.78 0.61 4.86
N MET A 502 11.46 -0.26 4.09
CA MET A 502 11.21 -0.45 2.65
C MET A 502 9.75 -0.84 2.37
N LEU A 503 9.16 -1.76 3.14
CA LEU A 503 7.75 -2.12 2.97
C LEU A 503 6.81 -0.92 3.25
N ARG A 504 7.11 -0.14 4.30
CA ARG A 504 6.32 1.06 4.66
C ARG A 504 6.44 2.20 3.64
N THR A 505 7.60 2.39 2.98
CA THR A 505 7.84 3.50 2.05
C THR A 505 7.60 3.16 0.58
N ALA A 506 8.10 2.01 0.11
CA ALA A 506 8.11 1.66 -1.32
C ALA A 506 6.91 0.81 -1.77
N PHE A 507 6.27 0.08 -0.84
CA PHE A 507 5.19 -0.85 -1.14
C PHE A 507 3.81 -0.36 -0.66
N LEU A 508 3.63 -0.06 0.63
CA LEU A 508 2.30 0.32 1.16
C LEU A 508 1.60 1.46 0.41
N PRO A 509 2.25 2.55 -0.06
CA PRO A 509 1.59 3.60 -0.85
C PRO A 509 1.02 3.13 -2.21
N MET A 510 1.49 1.98 -2.70
CA MET A 510 1.08 1.38 -3.98
C MET A 510 -0.06 0.37 -3.82
N VAL A 511 -0.18 -0.26 -2.64
CA VAL A 511 -1.10 -1.39 -2.42
C VAL A 511 -2.21 -1.09 -1.40
N ARG A 512 -1.92 -0.41 -0.27
CA ARG A 512 -2.83 -0.29 0.89
C ARG A 512 -4.08 0.57 0.65
N ASP A 513 -4.00 1.49 -0.29
CA ASP A 513 -5.13 2.37 -0.68
C ASP A 513 -5.82 1.84 -1.96
N GLY A 514 -5.47 0.62 -2.40
CA GLY A 514 -6.03 -0.08 -3.56
C GLY A 514 -5.82 0.61 -4.91
N TRP A 515 -6.25 -0.04 -6.00
CA TRP A 515 -6.47 0.61 -7.30
C TRP A 515 -7.50 -0.14 -8.17
N VAL A 516 -8.76 0.24 -8.03
CA VAL A 516 -9.93 -0.29 -8.78
C VAL A 516 -10.05 0.24 -10.22
N GLY A 517 -8.92 0.57 -10.85
CA GLY A 517 -8.81 0.85 -12.29
C GLY A 517 -8.29 -0.34 -13.11
N GLY A 518 -7.73 -1.36 -12.44
CA GLY A 518 -7.37 -2.65 -13.03
C GLY A 518 -8.43 -3.72 -12.75
N ASN A 519 -8.35 -4.85 -13.45
CA ASN A 519 -9.23 -6.00 -13.25
C ASN A 519 -8.92 -6.76 -11.95
N ALA A 520 -9.71 -7.82 -11.68
CA ALA A 520 -9.67 -8.63 -10.46
C ALA A 520 -8.25 -9.05 -10.01
N ASN A 521 -7.35 -9.41 -10.93
CA ASN A 521 -5.99 -9.80 -10.57
C ASN A 521 -5.18 -8.68 -9.90
N TRP A 522 -5.37 -7.43 -10.29
CA TRP A 522 -4.68 -6.29 -9.67
C TRP A 522 -5.19 -6.08 -8.26
N GLN A 523 -6.52 -6.09 -8.11
CA GLN A 523 -7.24 -5.81 -6.88
C GLN A 523 -6.86 -6.86 -5.81
N MET A 524 -7.06 -8.15 -6.11
CA MET A 524 -6.69 -9.25 -5.22
C MET A 524 -5.19 -9.27 -4.88
N SER A 525 -4.29 -9.01 -5.85
CA SER A 525 -2.84 -8.96 -5.55
C SER A 525 -2.48 -7.81 -4.60
N MET A 526 -3.12 -6.64 -4.72
CA MET A 526 -2.90 -5.52 -3.79
C MET A 526 -3.43 -5.82 -2.38
N ALA A 527 -4.56 -6.53 -2.27
CA ALA A 527 -5.07 -7.01 -0.99
C ALA A 527 -4.09 -8.01 -0.34
N GLU A 528 -3.56 -8.97 -1.12
CA GLU A 528 -2.56 -9.94 -0.66
C GLU A 528 -1.27 -9.28 -0.18
N ALA A 529 -0.68 -8.39 -0.99
CA ALA A 529 0.49 -7.62 -0.58
C ALA A 529 0.23 -6.83 0.70
N THR A 530 -0.94 -6.19 0.83
CA THR A 530 -1.31 -5.43 2.03
C THR A 530 -1.43 -6.35 3.26
N VAL A 531 -2.10 -7.50 3.16
CA VAL A 531 -2.23 -8.47 4.25
C VAL A 531 -0.86 -9.02 4.68
N ASN A 532 -0.04 -9.46 3.72
CA ASN A 532 1.27 -10.06 3.99
C ASN A 532 2.24 -9.04 4.62
N ILE A 533 2.24 -7.80 4.12
CA ILE A 533 3.02 -6.71 4.70
C ILE A 533 2.50 -6.37 6.10
N GLY A 534 1.18 -6.33 6.32
CA GLY A 534 0.59 -6.00 7.61
C GLY A 534 1.01 -6.94 8.73
N ILE A 535 1.08 -8.25 8.45
CA ILE A 535 1.61 -9.26 9.38
C ILE A 535 3.09 -9.00 9.65
N PHE A 536 3.94 -8.93 8.62
CA PHE A 536 5.40 -8.78 8.81
C PHE A 536 5.78 -7.49 9.56
N LEU A 537 4.96 -6.43 9.42
CA LEU A 537 5.15 -5.13 10.07
C LEU A 537 4.58 -5.03 11.49
N ASP A 538 3.98 -6.11 12.02
CA ASP A 538 3.18 -6.08 13.26
C ASP A 538 2.07 -5.00 13.27
N ASP A 539 1.56 -4.65 12.08
CA ASP A 539 0.65 -3.53 11.86
C ASP A 539 -0.78 -4.04 11.62
N ARG A 540 -1.50 -4.24 12.72
CA ARG A 540 -2.91 -4.70 12.70
C ARG A 540 -3.78 -3.82 11.82
N SER A 541 -3.49 -2.52 11.76
CA SER A 541 -4.24 -1.57 10.95
C SER A 541 -4.02 -1.78 9.44
N VAL A 542 -2.83 -2.21 9.02
CA VAL A 542 -2.54 -2.57 7.62
C VAL A 542 -3.28 -3.86 7.25
N PHE A 543 -3.21 -4.89 8.11
CA PHE A 543 -3.91 -6.16 7.87
C PHE A 543 -5.43 -5.96 7.76
N ASP A 544 -6.04 -5.18 8.67
CA ASP A 544 -7.49 -4.94 8.66
C ASP A 544 -7.94 -4.11 7.44
N ASP A 545 -7.09 -3.22 6.91
CA ASP A 545 -7.34 -2.55 5.63
C ASP A 545 -7.30 -3.57 4.47
N GLY A 546 -6.25 -4.40 4.39
CA GLY A 546 -6.08 -5.40 3.31
C GLY A 546 -7.17 -6.49 3.30
N VAL A 547 -7.62 -6.94 4.48
CA VAL A 547 -8.78 -7.84 4.60
C VAL A 547 -10.10 -7.13 4.26
N GLY A 548 -10.23 -5.84 4.58
CA GLY A 548 -11.36 -5.01 4.15
C GLY A 548 -11.44 -4.90 2.62
N ASP A 549 -10.30 -4.64 1.97
CA ASP A 549 -10.14 -4.60 0.52
C ASP A 549 -10.50 -5.96 -0.10
N TRP A 550 -9.98 -7.07 0.42
CA TRP A 550 -10.33 -8.42 -0.04
C TRP A 550 -11.85 -8.65 0.01
N ARG A 551 -12.52 -8.35 1.13
CA ARG A 551 -13.97 -8.51 1.29
C ARG A 551 -14.77 -7.68 0.28
N ALA A 552 -14.36 -6.44 0.03
CA ALA A 552 -15.01 -5.55 -0.92
C ALA A 552 -14.81 -5.99 -2.38
N GLN A 553 -13.65 -6.56 -2.71
CA GLN A 553 -13.25 -6.86 -4.08
C GLN A 553 -13.60 -8.29 -4.52
N VAL A 554 -13.58 -9.29 -3.61
CA VAL A 554 -13.82 -10.71 -3.94
C VAL A 554 -15.21 -10.95 -4.52
N VAL A 555 -16.24 -10.24 -4.01
CA VAL A 555 -17.62 -10.29 -4.53
C VAL A 555 -17.76 -9.72 -5.95
N SER A 556 -16.83 -8.85 -6.36
CA SER A 556 -16.73 -8.29 -7.72
C SER A 556 -15.73 -9.04 -8.62
N SER A 557 -15.09 -10.10 -8.10
CA SER A 557 -14.03 -10.84 -8.78
C SER A 557 -14.47 -12.22 -9.29
N VAL A 558 -15.42 -12.87 -8.61
CA VAL A 558 -16.05 -14.14 -9.05
C VAL A 558 -17.56 -14.00 -8.90
N TYR A 559 -18.32 -14.25 -9.96
CA TYR A 559 -19.77 -14.05 -9.99
C TYR A 559 -20.53 -15.25 -9.39
N LEU A 560 -21.63 -14.94 -8.72
CA LEU A 560 -22.69 -15.88 -8.37
C LEU A 560 -24.04 -15.34 -8.85
N THR A 561 -24.96 -16.23 -9.24
CA THR A 561 -26.36 -15.89 -9.56
C THR A 561 -27.12 -15.20 -8.42
N SER A 562 -26.63 -15.30 -7.17
CA SER A 562 -27.13 -14.54 -6.02
C SER A 562 -26.81 -13.04 -6.07
N ASP A 563 -25.87 -12.62 -6.93
CA ASP A 563 -25.45 -11.22 -7.06
C ASP A 563 -26.45 -10.40 -7.92
N GLY A 564 -27.38 -11.08 -8.62
CA GLY A 564 -28.37 -10.49 -9.52
C GLY A 564 -28.07 -10.78 -10.99
N ALA A 565 -28.66 -10.00 -11.91
CA ALA A 565 -28.56 -10.24 -13.35
C ALA A 565 -27.20 -9.86 -13.99
N LYS A 566 -26.33 -9.20 -13.22
CA LYS A 566 -24.99 -8.74 -13.60
C LYS A 566 -24.07 -8.83 -12.36
N PRO A 567 -22.74 -8.91 -12.51
CA PRO A 567 -21.81 -8.89 -11.38
C PRO A 567 -21.86 -7.60 -10.56
N VAL A 568 -21.49 -7.73 -9.28
CA VAL A 568 -21.17 -6.59 -8.41
C VAL A 568 -19.99 -5.82 -9.01
N LEU A 569 -20.09 -4.49 -9.06
CA LEU A 569 -18.99 -3.62 -9.47
C LEU A 569 -18.01 -3.42 -8.30
N PRO A 570 -16.68 -3.39 -8.52
CA PRO A 570 -15.72 -3.09 -7.45
C PRO A 570 -16.00 -1.74 -6.79
N ALA A 571 -15.89 -1.66 -5.46
CA ALA A 571 -16.14 -0.43 -4.71
C ALA A 571 -15.26 0.74 -5.21
N GLY A 572 -15.85 1.92 -5.39
CA GLY A 572 -15.15 3.13 -5.85
C GLY A 572 -14.53 3.08 -7.26
N THR A 573 -14.95 2.12 -8.10
CA THR A 573 -14.51 2.00 -9.50
C THR A 573 -15.09 3.08 -10.41
N SER A 574 -14.48 3.28 -11.58
CA SER A 574 -15.02 4.10 -12.68
C SER A 574 -15.79 3.29 -13.74
N ILE A 575 -15.87 1.96 -13.58
CA ILE A 575 -16.72 1.10 -14.41
C ILE A 575 -18.20 1.31 -14.02
N THR A 576 -19.02 1.72 -14.98
CA THR A 576 -20.47 1.87 -14.78
C THR A 576 -21.21 0.57 -15.11
N ALA A 577 -22.47 0.42 -14.67
CA ALA A 577 -23.29 -0.75 -14.97
C ALA A 577 -23.41 -1.02 -16.48
N GLY A 578 -23.48 0.02 -17.32
CA GLY A 578 -23.46 -0.09 -18.78
C GLY A 578 -22.11 -0.51 -19.41
N ARG A 579 -21.07 -0.71 -18.59
CA ARG A 579 -19.74 -1.19 -19.00
C ARG A 579 -19.31 -2.49 -18.29
N VAL A 580 -20.13 -3.05 -17.39
CA VAL A 580 -19.78 -4.27 -16.64
C VAL A 580 -19.44 -5.44 -17.57
N ASP A 581 -20.18 -5.57 -18.68
CA ASP A 581 -19.94 -6.62 -19.69
C ASP A 581 -18.54 -6.48 -20.29
N SER A 582 -18.15 -5.28 -20.74
CA SER A 582 -16.81 -5.03 -21.27
C SER A 582 -15.69 -5.19 -20.23
N TYR A 583 -15.95 -4.90 -18.95
CA TYR A 583 -15.00 -5.11 -17.85
C TYR A 583 -14.79 -6.60 -17.54
N TRP A 584 -15.80 -7.43 -17.81
CA TRP A 584 -15.76 -8.90 -17.71
C TRP A 584 -15.39 -9.60 -19.02
N PHE A 585 -14.90 -8.85 -20.02
CA PHE A 585 -14.52 -9.36 -21.36
C PHE A 585 -15.68 -9.99 -22.15
N SER A 586 -16.87 -9.42 -21.98
CA SER A 586 -18.11 -9.67 -22.75
C SER A 586 -18.54 -11.14 -22.81
N PRO A 587 -18.83 -11.80 -21.66
CA PRO A 587 -19.44 -13.12 -21.65
C PRO A 587 -20.86 -13.04 -22.26
N GLU A 588 -21.27 -14.12 -22.93
CA GLU A 588 -22.62 -14.29 -23.47
C GLU A 588 -23.68 -14.32 -22.35
N ARG A 589 -23.29 -14.81 -21.17
CA ARG A 589 -24.11 -14.92 -19.96
C ARG A 589 -23.24 -15.12 -18.72
N TYR A 590 -23.70 -14.65 -17.57
CA TYR A 590 -23.04 -14.86 -16.29
C TYR A 590 -23.48 -16.17 -15.62
N VAL A 591 -22.57 -16.87 -14.95
CA VAL A 591 -22.78 -18.19 -14.34
C VAL A 591 -21.94 -18.33 -13.06
N ASP A 592 -22.47 -19.02 -12.04
CA ASP A 592 -21.75 -19.30 -10.79
C ASP A 592 -20.32 -19.81 -11.06
N GLY A 593 -19.33 -19.08 -10.54
CA GLY A 593 -17.92 -19.43 -10.68
C GLY A 593 -17.20 -18.80 -11.87
N LEU A 594 -17.89 -18.06 -12.76
CA LEU A 594 -17.20 -17.21 -13.72
C LEU A 594 -16.37 -16.17 -12.96
N GLN A 595 -15.08 -16.07 -13.26
CA GLN A 595 -14.16 -15.10 -12.68
C GLN A 595 -14.01 -13.93 -13.67
N GLY A 596 -13.76 -12.71 -13.16
CA GLY A 596 -13.79 -11.46 -13.93
C GLY A 596 -12.88 -11.38 -15.16
N GLU A 597 -11.94 -12.31 -15.31
CA GLU A 597 -10.97 -12.41 -16.39
C GLU A 597 -10.96 -13.79 -17.08
N THR A 598 -11.88 -14.70 -16.73
CA THR A 598 -12.01 -16.02 -17.41
C THR A 598 -12.17 -15.88 -18.93
N CYS A 599 -12.90 -14.86 -19.38
CA CYS A 599 -13.13 -14.58 -20.80
C CYS A 599 -11.98 -13.81 -21.49
N ARG A 600 -10.93 -13.45 -20.74
CA ARG A 600 -9.68 -12.85 -21.22
C ARG A 600 -8.64 -13.94 -21.51
N ASP A 601 -8.15 -14.57 -20.43
CA ASP A 601 -7.19 -15.66 -20.45
C ASP A 601 -7.11 -16.35 -19.07
N ALA A 602 -6.64 -17.59 -19.05
CA ALA A 602 -6.53 -18.40 -17.83
C ALA A 602 -5.48 -17.88 -16.84
N ASP A 603 -4.49 -17.11 -17.30
CA ASP A 603 -3.36 -16.73 -16.48
C ASP A 603 -3.69 -15.54 -15.58
N HIS A 604 -4.32 -14.48 -16.11
CA HIS A 604 -4.84 -13.39 -15.28
C HIS A 604 -6.02 -13.83 -14.40
N MET A 605 -6.88 -14.72 -14.92
CA MET A 605 -7.91 -15.37 -14.11
C MET A 605 -7.31 -16.06 -12.89
N MET A 606 -6.25 -16.86 -13.08
CA MET A 606 -5.61 -17.56 -11.97
C MET A 606 -4.84 -16.63 -11.04
N MET A 607 -4.21 -15.54 -11.52
CA MET A 607 -3.60 -14.54 -10.63
C MET A 607 -4.64 -13.96 -9.66
N GLY A 608 -5.80 -13.53 -10.16
CA GLY A 608 -6.87 -13.00 -9.29
C GLY A 608 -7.45 -14.06 -8.37
N MET A 609 -7.67 -15.27 -8.86
CA MET A 609 -8.20 -16.37 -8.06
C MET A 609 -7.21 -16.85 -6.97
N ALA A 610 -5.92 -16.88 -7.26
CA ALA A 610 -4.90 -17.34 -6.32
C ALA A 610 -4.66 -16.31 -5.22
N ALA A 611 -4.51 -15.02 -5.55
CA ALA A 611 -4.37 -13.98 -4.53
C ALA A 611 -5.58 -13.93 -3.58
N ALA A 612 -6.79 -14.25 -4.07
CA ALA A 612 -7.97 -14.41 -3.23
C ALA A 612 -7.86 -15.57 -2.22
N LEU A 613 -7.19 -16.66 -2.58
CA LEU A 613 -6.99 -17.85 -1.74
C LEU A 613 -5.78 -17.71 -0.82
N ASP A 614 -4.67 -17.13 -1.31
CA ASP A 614 -3.47 -16.81 -0.53
C ASP A 614 -3.81 -15.84 0.63
N VAL A 615 -4.69 -14.85 0.40
CA VAL A 615 -5.25 -14.02 1.48
C VAL A 615 -6.10 -14.84 2.45
N ALA A 616 -6.94 -15.75 1.97
CA ALA A 616 -7.83 -16.52 2.84
C ALA A 616 -7.07 -17.51 3.74
N GLU A 617 -6.04 -18.17 3.22
CA GLU A 617 -5.11 -19.00 3.98
C GLU A 617 -4.37 -18.18 5.04
N THR A 618 -3.74 -17.07 4.60
CA THR A 618 -2.97 -16.18 5.48
C THR A 618 -3.85 -15.59 6.59
N ALA A 619 -5.03 -15.09 6.25
CA ALA A 619 -5.99 -14.56 7.23
C ALA A 619 -6.52 -15.65 8.18
N GLY A 620 -6.71 -16.88 7.68
CA GLY A 620 -7.10 -18.04 8.48
C GLY A 620 -6.07 -18.40 9.55
N ILE A 621 -4.77 -18.35 9.23
CA ILE A 621 -3.68 -18.53 10.20
C ILE A 621 -3.72 -17.43 11.29
N GLN A 622 -4.14 -16.22 10.92
CA GLN A 622 -4.36 -15.09 11.83
C GLN A 622 -5.76 -15.07 12.48
N GLY A 623 -6.51 -16.17 12.42
CA GLY A 623 -7.81 -16.34 13.08
C GLY A 623 -9.02 -15.69 12.39
N VAL A 624 -8.90 -15.28 11.12
CA VAL A 624 -9.99 -14.66 10.35
C VAL A 624 -10.42 -15.58 9.20
N ASP A 625 -11.58 -16.22 9.37
CA ASP A 625 -12.12 -17.28 8.49
C ASP A 625 -12.75 -16.74 7.19
N LEU A 626 -11.91 -16.17 6.32
CA LEU A 626 -12.32 -15.65 5.01
C LEU A 626 -12.75 -16.75 4.04
N TYR A 627 -12.20 -17.97 4.18
CA TYR A 627 -12.61 -19.13 3.37
C TYR A 627 -14.09 -19.45 3.55
N ARG A 628 -14.59 -19.42 4.79
CA ARG A 628 -16.01 -19.67 5.09
C ARG A 628 -16.89 -18.49 4.70
N GLU A 629 -16.44 -17.25 4.91
CA GLU A 629 -17.17 -16.04 4.49
C GLU A 629 -17.55 -16.04 3.01
N GLN A 630 -16.70 -16.61 2.13
CA GLN A 630 -16.94 -16.66 0.69
C GLN A 630 -16.95 -18.09 0.11
N GLN A 631 -17.20 -19.12 0.93
CA GLN A 631 -17.09 -20.53 0.54
C GLN A 631 -17.78 -20.85 -0.79
N ARG A 632 -19.06 -20.50 -0.95
CA ARG A 632 -19.82 -20.73 -2.21
C ARG A 632 -19.14 -20.08 -3.41
N ARG A 633 -18.61 -18.86 -3.24
CA ARG A 633 -18.00 -18.05 -4.31
C ARG A 633 -16.64 -18.62 -4.72
N LEU A 634 -15.79 -18.94 -3.76
CA LEU A 634 -14.46 -19.49 -3.99
C LEU A 634 -14.52 -20.92 -4.54
N VAL A 635 -15.39 -21.79 -4.00
CA VAL A 635 -15.63 -23.16 -4.50
C VAL A 635 -16.17 -23.14 -5.93
N ALA A 636 -17.13 -22.28 -6.24
CA ALA A 636 -17.63 -22.14 -7.60
C ALA A 636 -16.54 -21.63 -8.56
N GLY A 637 -15.74 -20.64 -8.13
CA GLY A 637 -14.61 -20.11 -8.90
C GLY A 637 -13.57 -21.19 -9.23
N LEU A 638 -13.21 -22.03 -8.24
CA LEU A 638 -12.31 -23.15 -8.43
C LEU A 638 -12.86 -24.16 -9.45
N GLU A 639 -14.07 -24.71 -9.21
CA GLU A 639 -14.63 -25.78 -10.05
C GLU A 639 -14.97 -25.31 -11.47
N TYR A 640 -15.55 -24.12 -11.64
CA TYR A 640 -15.92 -23.60 -12.96
C TYR A 640 -14.69 -23.41 -13.84
N ASN A 641 -13.63 -22.78 -13.33
CA ASN A 641 -12.44 -22.49 -14.12
C ASN A 641 -11.56 -23.73 -14.31
N ALA A 642 -11.46 -24.61 -13.30
CA ALA A 642 -10.73 -25.87 -13.44
C ALA A 642 -11.34 -26.77 -14.53
N ARG A 643 -12.67 -26.77 -14.67
CA ARG A 643 -13.38 -27.56 -15.70
C ARG A 643 -12.89 -27.30 -17.12
N TYR A 644 -12.78 -26.02 -17.51
CA TYR A 644 -12.35 -25.65 -18.88
C TYR A 644 -10.83 -25.70 -19.08
N LEU A 645 -10.07 -25.91 -18.00
CA LEU A 645 -8.63 -26.21 -18.05
C LEU A 645 -8.34 -27.71 -18.14
N ASN A 646 -9.22 -28.55 -17.59
CA ASN A 646 -9.23 -30.00 -17.80
C ASN A 646 -9.73 -30.35 -19.22
N ASP A 647 -10.83 -29.72 -19.65
CA ASP A 647 -11.47 -29.93 -20.95
C ASP A 647 -11.95 -28.60 -21.56
N PRO A 648 -11.16 -27.97 -22.46
CA PRO A 648 -11.55 -26.77 -23.19
C PRO A 648 -12.76 -26.97 -24.14
N SER A 649 -13.22 -28.20 -24.37
CA SER A 649 -14.40 -28.52 -25.19
C SER A 649 -15.67 -28.79 -24.36
N ALA A 650 -15.59 -28.69 -23.03
CA ALA A 650 -16.69 -29.01 -22.13
C ALA A 650 -17.96 -28.16 -22.43
N PRO A 651 -19.17 -28.75 -22.35
CA PRO A 651 -20.40 -28.03 -22.69
C PRO A 651 -20.77 -26.98 -21.63
N GLY A 652 -21.24 -25.82 -22.08
CA GLY A 652 -21.73 -24.73 -21.23
C GLY A 652 -20.76 -23.57 -21.01
N TRP A 653 -19.64 -23.51 -21.76
CA TRP A 653 -18.78 -22.34 -21.87
C TRP A 653 -19.59 -21.07 -22.20
N VAL A 654 -19.11 -19.89 -21.78
CA VAL A 654 -19.87 -18.61 -21.87
C VAL A 654 -19.08 -17.44 -22.45
N CYS A 655 -17.82 -17.65 -22.82
CA CYS A 655 -16.96 -16.58 -23.33
C CYS A 655 -16.90 -16.62 -24.87
N PRO A 656 -16.81 -15.46 -25.55
CA PRO A 656 -16.88 -15.35 -27.01
C PRO A 656 -15.68 -15.97 -27.76
N ALA A 657 -14.69 -16.49 -27.04
CA ALA A 657 -13.59 -17.30 -27.57
C ALA A 657 -13.25 -18.43 -26.57
N PRO A 658 -12.65 -19.55 -27.02
CA PRO A 658 -12.13 -20.60 -26.13
C PRO A 658 -11.10 -20.06 -25.13
N LEU A 659 -10.99 -20.71 -23.97
CA LEU A 659 -10.04 -20.35 -22.92
C LEU A 659 -8.59 -20.42 -23.42
N LYS A 660 -7.85 -19.32 -23.28
CA LYS A 660 -6.45 -19.20 -23.70
C LYS A 660 -5.51 -19.34 -22.51
N LYS A 661 -4.37 -19.98 -22.72
CA LYS A 661 -3.17 -19.82 -21.89
C LYS A 661 -2.19 -18.91 -22.61
N ILE A 662 -1.61 -17.97 -21.89
CA ILE A 662 -0.64 -16.98 -22.39
C ILE A 662 0.68 -17.00 -21.61
N GLY A 663 0.73 -17.71 -20.48
CA GLY A 663 1.90 -17.80 -19.62
C GLY A 663 1.88 -19.05 -18.72
N THR A 664 2.29 -18.87 -17.46
CA THR A 664 2.51 -19.97 -16.51
C THR A 664 1.69 -19.86 -15.22
N ALA A 665 0.96 -18.76 -15.01
CA ALA A 665 0.17 -18.51 -13.80
C ALA A 665 -0.94 -19.56 -13.61
N SER A 666 -1.63 -19.92 -14.70
CA SER A 666 -2.68 -20.95 -14.75
C SER A 666 -2.20 -22.35 -14.37
N ASN A 667 -0.89 -22.56 -14.18
CA ASN A 667 -0.31 -23.82 -13.74
C ASN A 667 -0.02 -23.86 -12.22
N GLN A 668 -0.37 -22.85 -11.41
CA GLN A 668 -0.20 -22.81 -9.95
C GLN A 668 -1.44 -22.22 -9.24
N GLY A 669 -1.39 -22.04 -7.91
CA GLY A 669 -2.41 -21.35 -7.11
C GLY A 669 -3.67 -22.17 -6.77
N TRP A 670 -4.06 -23.14 -7.61
CA TRP A 670 -5.18 -24.06 -7.38
C TRP A 670 -5.12 -24.82 -6.04
N GLU A 671 -3.91 -25.10 -5.59
CA GLU A 671 -3.65 -26.14 -4.60
C GLU A 671 -3.89 -25.69 -3.15
N VAL A 672 -3.76 -24.40 -2.86
CA VAL A 672 -4.03 -23.79 -1.55
C VAL A 672 -5.50 -23.97 -1.19
N GLY A 673 -6.40 -23.40 -2.01
CA GLY A 673 -7.85 -23.55 -1.84
C GLY A 673 -8.35 -25.00 -1.95
N TYR A 674 -7.75 -25.83 -2.81
CA TYR A 674 -8.07 -27.25 -2.86
C TYR A 674 -7.73 -27.97 -1.55
N ALA A 675 -6.54 -27.74 -0.98
CA ALA A 675 -6.08 -28.43 0.22
C ALA A 675 -6.90 -28.08 1.47
N HIS A 676 -7.29 -26.80 1.60
CA HIS A 676 -8.22 -26.32 2.61
C HIS A 676 -9.62 -26.94 2.44
N TYR A 677 -10.30 -26.69 1.32
CA TYR A 677 -11.71 -27.10 1.15
C TYR A 677 -11.89 -28.63 1.09
N ALA A 678 -10.98 -29.37 0.44
CA ALA A 678 -11.00 -30.85 0.50
C ALA A 678 -10.59 -31.38 1.90
N GLY A 679 -10.01 -30.53 2.75
CA GLY A 679 -9.81 -30.78 4.18
C GLY A 679 -11.07 -30.72 5.00
N GLU A 680 -11.97 -29.78 4.69
CA GLU A 680 -13.30 -29.66 5.29
C GLU A 680 -14.34 -30.62 4.68
N GLY A 681 -13.93 -31.48 3.74
CA GLY A 681 -14.79 -32.46 3.07
C GLY A 681 -15.63 -31.89 1.91
N VAL A 682 -15.33 -30.67 1.45
CA VAL A 682 -15.98 -30.08 0.28
C VAL A 682 -15.53 -30.80 -0.99
N SER A 683 -16.49 -31.18 -1.84
CA SER A 683 -16.22 -31.86 -3.09
C SER A 683 -15.72 -30.88 -4.16
N LEU A 684 -14.47 -31.06 -4.60
CA LEU A 684 -13.80 -30.27 -5.65
C LEU A 684 -13.25 -31.18 -6.77
N PRO A 685 -14.08 -31.91 -7.53
CA PRO A 685 -13.61 -32.91 -8.49
C PRO A 685 -12.79 -32.33 -9.66
N GLN A 686 -13.20 -31.19 -10.24
CA GLN A 686 -12.46 -30.58 -11.35
C GLN A 686 -11.12 -30.00 -10.88
N THR A 687 -11.12 -29.36 -9.71
CA THR A 687 -9.91 -28.81 -9.10
C THR A 687 -8.94 -29.93 -8.69
N GLN A 688 -9.45 -31.03 -8.13
CA GLN A 688 -8.65 -32.22 -7.81
C GLN A 688 -8.01 -32.83 -9.06
N GLN A 689 -8.78 -32.95 -10.16
CA GLN A 689 -8.27 -33.43 -11.45
C GLN A 689 -7.17 -32.51 -12.00
N LEU A 690 -7.38 -31.19 -11.91
CA LEU A 690 -6.42 -30.19 -12.41
C LEU A 690 -5.13 -30.17 -11.58
N VAL A 691 -5.21 -30.13 -10.25
CA VAL A 691 -4.04 -30.21 -9.36
C VAL A 691 -3.23 -31.49 -9.64
N ARG A 692 -3.91 -32.63 -9.82
CA ARG A 692 -3.24 -33.91 -10.17
C ARG A 692 -2.59 -33.91 -11.56
N SER A 693 -3.16 -33.23 -12.55
CA SER A 693 -2.57 -33.16 -13.91
C SER A 693 -1.43 -32.15 -14.02
N LEU A 694 -1.42 -31.12 -13.17
CA LEU A 694 -0.36 -30.11 -13.10
C LEU A 694 0.88 -30.59 -12.32
N ARG A 695 0.72 -31.35 -11.22
CA ARG A 695 1.84 -31.93 -10.46
C ARG A 695 2.68 -32.91 -11.32
N PRO A 696 4.03 -32.97 -11.18
CA PRO A 696 4.94 -32.05 -10.51
C PRO A 696 5.47 -30.94 -11.45
N ARG A 697 4.83 -30.74 -12.63
CA ARG A 697 5.30 -29.81 -13.67
C ARG A 697 4.85 -28.36 -13.41
N ASN A 698 3.81 -28.17 -12.61
CA ASN A 698 3.29 -26.92 -12.05
C ASN A 698 4.37 -25.92 -11.58
N GLY A 699 4.35 -24.71 -12.09
CA GLY A 699 5.35 -23.69 -11.79
C GLY A 699 5.02 -22.37 -12.46
N THR A 700 5.43 -21.26 -11.85
CA THR A 700 5.25 -19.89 -12.35
C THR A 700 6.40 -19.00 -11.86
N GLU A 701 6.60 -17.83 -12.47
CA GLU A 701 7.56 -16.81 -11.99
C GLU A 701 6.90 -15.76 -11.08
N LEU A 702 5.62 -15.97 -10.70
CA LEU A 702 4.79 -15.06 -9.91
C LEU A 702 4.52 -15.57 -8.47
N PHE A 703 3.86 -14.74 -7.67
CA PHE A 703 3.66 -14.88 -6.21
C PHE A 703 3.04 -16.20 -5.71
N MET A 704 2.35 -16.94 -6.58
CA MET A 704 1.65 -18.20 -6.33
C MET A 704 2.58 -19.43 -6.33
N ASN A 705 3.91 -19.23 -6.40
CA ASN A 705 4.84 -20.32 -6.62
C ASN A 705 4.96 -21.27 -5.39
N TRP A 706 5.41 -22.49 -5.64
CA TRP A 706 5.63 -23.54 -4.64
C TRP A 706 4.40 -24.09 -3.89
N SER A 707 3.16 -23.88 -4.37
CA SER A 707 1.94 -24.39 -3.70
C SER A 707 1.97 -25.89 -3.39
N THR A 708 2.56 -26.75 -4.23
CA THR A 708 2.70 -28.19 -3.91
C THR A 708 3.69 -28.46 -2.79
N LEU A 709 4.76 -27.67 -2.68
CA LEU A 709 5.73 -27.85 -1.61
C LEU A 709 5.13 -27.43 -0.27
N THR A 710 4.34 -26.35 -0.23
CA THR A 710 3.79 -25.77 1.00
C THR A 710 2.41 -26.32 1.40
N HIS A 711 1.53 -26.59 0.44
CA HIS A 711 0.10 -26.88 0.66
C HIS A 711 -0.40 -28.21 0.10
N ALA A 712 0.46 -29.07 -0.47
CA ALA A 712 -0.04 -30.31 -1.06
C ALA A 712 -0.85 -31.16 -0.06
N ARG A 713 -1.94 -31.74 -0.58
CA ARG A 713 -2.67 -32.84 0.05
C ARG A 713 -2.39 -34.14 -0.70
N SER A 714 -2.24 -35.24 0.04
CA SER A 714 -2.24 -36.63 -0.45
C SER A 714 -3.63 -37.03 -0.96
#